data_AF-A0A8C8D2Q3-F1
#
_entry.id   AF-A0A8C8D2Q3-F1
#
_cell.length_a   1.000
_cell.length_b   1.000
_cell.length_c   1.000
_cell.angle_alpha   90.00
_cell.angle_beta   90.00
_cell.angle_gamma   90.00
#
_symmetry.space_group_name_H-M   'P 1'
#
loop_
_entity.id
_entity.type
_entity.pdbx_description
1 polymer ?
#
loop_
_entity_poly.entity_id
_entity_poly.type
_entity_poly.pdbx_seq_one_letter_code
_entity_poly.pdbx_strand_id
1 'polypeptide(L)'
;MGEMADPIQLKDEGNKHFQAGEVDKAIECYTKATKLCKDKKVLAVIYRNRSAFNKQKLCSTIEPKNKTFLETLRRLGAEIQAKLKTTFSTDSRVQNMFDILLDEEMDKDKKEKAANNLVVLAREDAGAERIFQNNGVPLLLDMLETGKVEMVLAAIRTFAGMCTGHKARTMAIIHLVGIDKLCSIMAVDNEDIALATSDLFQCINDSLTGGDQRIYGKEEALVLDASKDLKSILMALLEMVASKKVSGHGRDQALNLLCRNVPRKDKKDHDHSKSLFTIDHGLKKILKVCGQIPDLPDQLPMTENTQLIASVLLDKLWDDLRCDPERDHYREVCDEYIKGKFDPNDMDRNIHAINALSGLLQGPFEVGNQLVGRQGIMEMMVALCGSEREVDQMVAVEALIHSSTKMSRASFIITNGVSLLKDIYKKTKNEKIKIRALVGLCKLGSAGGDDYSMRQFAEGSTEKLAKQCRKWLCNSAMDTKTRKWAIEGLAYLTQDADVKDDFVEDEPAMKAMFELAKSKDKTILYAVACTLVNCTNSYEKKDIMPELVQLAKFSKQHVPEQHPKDKKDFIQKRVKRMLKGGVISALTVMVKADNLLLTDQTKEMLARVFLALADDAKDRGMICAHGGGKALIPLALEGSAIGKIRASHALAKIAAVSNPEIAFPGERIYEVVRPLVSLLHPERDGVQNYEALLSLTNLAGLNDKLRVKILKEKALPEIEQYMFEDHDHIRQAATECMCNLVTCKEVQDRYLEDGNDRLKLLVLMCAEDDEKLQRAAAGALAMLTAAQKKLCTKMTLVTLQWMEILQRLILHDQPQIQHRGLVIVYNILNSDDNELAKKLIESEILEILTVIGKAMDNPKRQLVIDVARTCLVKAMDLGLIKPFTTPS
;
A
#
# COMPACT_ATOMS: atom_id res chain seq x y z
N MET A 1 7.10 1.81 -50.60
CA MET A 1 5.86 2.63 -50.64
C MET A 1 5.69 3.19 -49.23
N GLY A 2 6.05 4.45 -49.00
CA GLY A 2 6.08 5.04 -47.66
C GLY A 2 4.69 5.41 -47.16
N GLU A 3 4.42 5.12 -45.89
CA GLU A 3 3.18 5.45 -45.18
C GLU A 3 2.84 6.95 -45.36
N MET A 4 1.63 7.23 -45.85
CA MET A 4 1.11 8.60 -45.93
C MET A 4 0.78 9.09 -44.51
N ALA A 5 1.62 9.97 -43.96
CA ALA A 5 1.41 10.58 -42.65
C ALA A 5 0.07 11.37 -42.58
N ASP A 6 -0.61 11.28 -41.44
CA ASP A 6 -1.88 11.96 -41.16
C ASP A 6 -1.70 13.50 -41.17
N PRO A 7 -2.56 14.28 -41.86
CA PRO A 7 -2.57 15.74 -41.80
C PRO A 7 -2.52 16.36 -40.40
N ILE A 8 -3.12 15.70 -39.40
CA ILE A 8 -3.12 16.18 -38.01
C ILE A 8 -1.74 15.98 -37.36
N GLN A 9 -1.11 14.84 -37.63
CA GLN A 9 0.25 14.55 -37.14
C GLN A 9 1.27 15.50 -37.76
N LEU A 10 1.18 15.78 -39.06
CA LEU A 10 2.05 16.76 -39.74
C LEU A 10 1.85 18.20 -39.22
N LYS A 11 0.63 18.54 -38.80
CA LYS A 11 0.33 19.83 -38.15
C LYS A 11 0.97 19.90 -36.76
N ASP A 12 0.90 18.83 -35.97
CA ASP A 12 1.49 18.79 -34.62
C ASP A 12 3.02 18.71 -34.67
N GLU A 13 3.58 18.04 -35.67
CA GLU A 13 5.02 18.01 -35.95
C GLU A 13 5.53 19.38 -36.42
N GLY A 14 4.76 20.09 -37.26
CA GLY A 14 5.01 21.49 -37.59
C GLY A 14 4.97 22.41 -36.37
N ASN A 15 4.08 22.16 -35.40
CA ASN A 15 4.06 22.89 -34.12
C ASN A 15 5.32 22.60 -33.28
N LYS A 16 5.81 21.36 -33.25
CA LYS A 16 7.04 20.97 -32.54
C LYS A 16 8.28 21.63 -33.13
N HIS A 17 8.45 21.61 -34.46
CA HIS A 17 9.57 22.30 -35.12
C HIS A 17 9.53 23.82 -34.89
N PHE A 18 8.34 24.40 -34.80
CA PHE A 18 8.19 25.81 -34.45
C PHE A 18 8.63 26.10 -33.00
N GLN A 19 8.23 25.26 -32.04
CA GLN A 19 8.69 25.39 -30.65
C GLN A 19 10.22 25.23 -30.51
N ALA A 20 10.83 24.44 -31.40
CA ALA A 20 12.28 24.28 -31.50
C ALA A 20 12.99 25.43 -32.26
N GLY A 21 12.27 26.42 -32.77
CA GLY A 21 12.83 27.56 -33.52
C GLY A 21 13.17 27.28 -34.99
N GLU A 22 12.85 26.09 -35.49
CA GLU A 22 13.17 25.63 -36.84
C GLU A 22 12.05 26.00 -37.84
N VAL A 23 11.93 27.30 -38.16
CA VAL A 23 10.80 27.86 -38.95
C VAL A 23 10.69 27.24 -40.35
N ASP A 24 11.80 26.89 -40.99
CA ASP A 24 11.81 26.33 -42.34
C ASP A 24 11.21 24.92 -42.39
N LYS A 25 11.55 24.07 -41.41
CA LYS A 25 11.00 22.72 -41.27
C LYS A 25 9.52 22.77 -40.91
N ALA A 26 9.11 23.72 -40.07
CA ALA A 26 7.71 23.95 -39.74
C ALA A 26 6.89 24.30 -41.00
N ILE A 27 7.37 25.22 -41.85
CA ILE A 27 6.68 25.59 -43.10
C ILE A 27 6.58 24.38 -44.05
N GLU A 28 7.60 23.54 -44.12
CA GLU A 28 7.58 22.33 -44.94
C GLU A 28 6.52 21.33 -44.46
N CYS A 29 6.46 21.07 -43.16
CA CYS A 29 5.45 20.20 -42.53
C CYS A 29 4.02 20.70 -42.79
N TYR A 30 3.76 22.01 -42.62
CA TYR A 30 2.45 22.58 -42.94
C TYR A 30 2.13 22.54 -44.44
N THR A 31 3.12 22.70 -45.30
CA THR A 31 2.93 22.59 -46.76
C THR A 31 2.55 21.16 -47.16
N LYS A 32 3.18 20.15 -46.56
CA LYS A 32 2.80 18.74 -46.73
C LYS A 32 1.39 18.48 -46.19
N ALA A 33 1.07 19.02 -45.00
CA ALA A 33 -0.27 18.91 -44.40
C ALA A 33 -1.37 19.54 -45.27
N THR A 34 -1.12 20.67 -45.95
CA THR A 34 -2.12 21.28 -46.86
C THR A 34 -2.45 20.43 -48.07
N LYS A 35 -1.51 19.59 -48.56
CA LYS A 35 -1.73 18.73 -49.72
C LYS A 35 -2.56 17.49 -49.37
N LEU A 36 -2.50 17.06 -48.12
CA LEU A 36 -3.15 15.84 -47.63
C LEU A 36 -4.50 16.13 -46.94
N CYS A 37 -4.71 17.33 -46.41
CA CYS A 37 -5.92 17.70 -45.68
C CYS A 37 -7.10 18.06 -46.62
N LYS A 38 -8.23 17.35 -46.48
CA LYS A 38 -9.49 17.62 -47.21
C LYS A 38 -10.54 18.36 -46.37
N ASP A 39 -10.37 18.44 -45.05
CA ASP A 39 -11.30 19.10 -44.13
C ASP A 39 -11.09 20.63 -44.16
N LYS A 40 -12.13 21.37 -44.55
CA LYS A 40 -12.10 22.84 -44.70
C LYS A 40 -11.78 23.58 -43.39
N LYS A 41 -12.18 23.07 -42.22
CA LYS A 41 -11.90 23.73 -40.92
C LYS A 41 -10.43 23.57 -40.53
N VAL A 42 -9.90 22.35 -40.65
CA VAL A 42 -8.49 22.05 -40.34
C VAL A 42 -7.57 22.71 -41.36
N LEU A 43 -7.95 22.71 -42.64
CA LEU A 43 -7.22 23.36 -43.71
C LEU A 43 -7.13 24.89 -43.51
N ALA A 44 -8.20 25.54 -43.03
CA ALA A 44 -8.17 26.96 -42.68
C ALA A 44 -7.17 27.28 -41.55
N VAL A 45 -7.09 26.42 -40.53
CA VAL A 45 -6.11 26.55 -39.44
C VAL A 45 -4.69 26.35 -39.95
N ILE A 46 -4.45 25.35 -40.80
CA ILE A 46 -3.14 25.08 -41.41
C ILE A 46 -2.71 26.25 -42.31
N TYR A 47 -3.60 26.80 -43.13
CA TYR A 47 -3.31 27.98 -43.96
C TYR A 47 -3.01 29.22 -43.11
N ARG A 48 -3.79 29.44 -42.04
CA ARG A 48 -3.56 30.55 -41.11
C ARG A 48 -2.17 30.45 -40.48
N ASN A 49 -1.82 29.27 -39.94
CA ASN A 49 -0.52 29.01 -39.32
C ASN A 49 0.61 29.18 -40.34
N ARG A 50 0.52 28.54 -41.52
CA ARG A 50 1.49 28.69 -42.60
C ARG A 50 1.66 30.13 -43.06
N SER A 51 0.58 30.90 -43.15
CA SER A 51 0.63 32.33 -43.50
C SER A 51 1.28 33.19 -42.43
N ALA A 52 1.05 32.88 -41.15
CA ALA A 52 1.71 33.54 -40.02
C ALA A 52 3.21 33.27 -40.03
N PHE A 53 3.63 32.04 -40.34
CA PHE A 53 5.05 31.66 -40.40
C PHE A 53 5.76 32.20 -41.65
N ASN A 54 5.11 32.19 -42.81
CA ASN A 54 5.63 32.87 -44.00
C ASN A 54 5.75 34.38 -43.77
N LYS A 55 4.78 34.99 -43.08
CA LYS A 55 4.88 36.39 -42.65
C LYS A 55 6.03 36.60 -41.65
N GLN A 56 6.24 35.70 -40.70
CA GLN A 56 7.37 35.77 -39.76
C GLN A 56 8.72 35.67 -40.48
N LYS A 57 8.86 34.78 -41.47
CA LYS A 57 10.06 34.65 -42.31
C LYS A 57 10.28 35.89 -43.18
N LEU A 58 9.21 36.40 -43.81
CA LEU A 58 9.25 37.63 -44.61
C LEU A 58 9.60 38.86 -43.74
N CYS A 59 9.04 38.95 -42.52
CA CYS A 59 9.33 40.00 -41.54
C CYS A 59 10.75 39.93 -40.97
N SER A 60 11.34 38.73 -40.83
CA SER A 60 12.75 38.56 -40.44
C SER A 60 13.72 39.04 -41.53
N THR A 61 13.26 39.06 -42.79
CA THR A 61 14.09 39.38 -43.96
C THR A 61 13.97 40.86 -44.38
N ILE A 62 12.82 41.52 -44.15
CA ILE A 62 12.53 42.84 -44.71
C ILE A 62 12.99 44.02 -43.84
N GLU A 63 12.85 43.99 -42.50
CA GLU A 63 13.37 45.08 -41.64
C GLU A 63 13.71 44.64 -40.19
N PRO A 64 14.96 44.27 -39.88
CA PRO A 64 15.38 43.86 -38.53
C PRO A 64 15.52 44.99 -37.49
N LYS A 65 15.32 46.27 -37.86
CA LYS A 65 15.66 47.44 -37.00
C LYS A 65 14.50 48.32 -36.55
N ASN A 66 13.25 48.01 -36.92
CA ASN A 66 12.11 48.87 -36.59
C ASN A 66 11.61 48.64 -35.15
N LYS A 67 11.97 49.56 -34.23
CA LYS A 67 11.71 49.46 -32.78
C LYS A 67 10.23 49.35 -32.42
N THR A 68 9.36 50.15 -33.06
CA THR A 68 7.91 50.16 -32.80
C THR A 68 7.25 48.83 -33.17
N PHE A 69 7.76 48.15 -34.20
CA PHE A 69 7.27 46.84 -34.62
C PHE A 69 7.71 45.72 -33.67
N LEU A 70 8.97 45.72 -33.21
CA LEU A 70 9.47 44.79 -32.20
C LEU A 70 8.75 44.94 -30.85
N GLU A 71 8.41 46.17 -30.46
CA GLU A 71 7.57 46.43 -29.28
C GLU A 71 6.15 45.88 -29.45
N THR A 72 5.54 46.03 -30.62
CA THR A 72 4.20 45.48 -30.89
C THR A 72 4.22 43.96 -30.86
N LEU A 73 5.28 43.32 -31.38
CA LEU A 73 5.47 41.86 -31.33
C LEU A 73 5.72 41.35 -29.91
N ARG A 74 6.48 42.08 -29.08
CA ARG A 74 6.60 41.81 -27.64
C ARG A 74 5.26 41.94 -26.92
N ARG A 75 4.48 42.98 -27.23
CA ARG A 75 3.15 43.20 -26.64
C ARG A 75 2.19 42.07 -27.02
N LEU A 76 2.16 41.67 -28.29
CA LEU A 76 1.31 40.57 -28.75
C LEU A 76 1.76 39.22 -28.17
N GLY A 77 3.07 38.99 -28.05
CA GLY A 77 3.63 37.81 -27.38
C GLY A 77 3.24 37.77 -25.90
N ALA A 78 3.30 38.90 -25.21
CA ALA A 78 2.84 39.04 -23.82
C ALA A 78 1.33 38.81 -23.69
N GLU A 79 0.51 39.33 -24.61
CA GLU A 79 -0.95 39.10 -24.64
C GLU A 79 -1.30 37.64 -24.92
N ILE A 80 -0.60 36.95 -25.82
CA ILE A 80 -0.79 35.52 -26.11
C ILE A 80 -0.37 34.68 -24.88
N GLN A 81 0.74 35.03 -24.24
CA GLN A 81 1.21 34.34 -23.04
C GLN A 81 0.28 34.59 -21.83
N ALA A 82 -0.30 35.79 -21.73
CA ALA A 82 -1.33 36.12 -20.75
C ALA A 82 -2.63 35.34 -21.03
N LYS A 83 -3.08 35.28 -22.29
CA LYS A 83 -4.24 34.47 -22.68
C LYS A 83 -4.04 32.98 -22.40
N LEU A 84 -2.87 32.43 -22.73
CA LEU A 84 -2.51 31.05 -22.37
C LEU A 84 -2.54 30.84 -20.86
N LYS A 85 -1.97 31.75 -20.07
CA LYS A 85 -2.06 31.69 -18.59
C LYS A 85 -3.50 31.72 -18.09
N THR A 86 -4.38 32.54 -18.69
CA THR A 86 -5.80 32.56 -18.32
C THR A 86 -6.56 31.32 -18.77
N THR A 87 -6.30 30.75 -19.96
CA THR A 87 -6.99 29.54 -20.44
C THR A 87 -6.54 28.28 -19.71
N PHE A 88 -5.29 28.25 -19.24
CA PHE A 88 -4.79 27.17 -18.38
C PHE A 88 -5.05 27.40 -16.89
N SER A 89 -5.64 28.54 -16.51
CA SER A 89 -5.97 28.83 -15.12
C SER A 89 -7.02 27.84 -14.60
N THR A 90 -6.94 27.55 -13.31
CA THR A 90 -7.90 26.67 -12.63
C THR A 90 -9.33 27.21 -12.75
N ASP A 91 -9.48 28.54 -12.76
CA ASP A 91 -10.76 29.25 -12.85
C ASP A 91 -11.48 29.00 -14.19
N SER A 92 -10.78 29.18 -15.32
CA SER A 92 -11.35 28.89 -16.63
C SER A 92 -11.64 27.41 -16.83
N ARG A 93 -10.84 26.52 -16.21
CA ARG A 93 -11.10 25.06 -16.27
C ARG A 93 -12.38 24.69 -15.55
N VAL A 94 -12.59 25.20 -14.34
CA VAL A 94 -13.82 24.97 -13.56
C VAL A 94 -15.03 25.49 -14.33
N GLN A 95 -14.98 26.72 -14.84
CA GLN A 95 -16.09 27.30 -15.60
C GLN A 95 -16.44 26.48 -16.86
N ASN A 96 -15.42 26.07 -17.64
CA ASN A 96 -15.65 25.23 -18.82
C ASN A 96 -16.32 23.88 -18.46
N MET A 97 -15.98 23.28 -17.30
CA MET A 97 -16.63 22.05 -16.87
C MET A 97 -18.08 22.29 -16.44
N PHE A 98 -18.38 23.42 -15.78
CA PHE A 98 -19.74 23.81 -15.41
C PHE A 98 -20.62 24.03 -16.64
N ASP A 99 -20.09 24.75 -17.64
CA ASP A 99 -20.82 25.02 -18.90
C ASP A 99 -21.19 23.71 -19.60
N ILE A 100 -20.29 22.71 -19.62
CA ILE A 100 -20.56 21.38 -20.21
C ILE A 100 -21.63 20.60 -19.41
N LEU A 101 -21.63 20.73 -18.08
CA LEU A 101 -22.57 20.02 -17.21
C LEU A 101 -23.99 20.61 -17.29
N LEU A 102 -24.09 21.93 -17.40
CA LEU A 102 -25.35 22.68 -17.50
C LEU A 102 -25.99 22.63 -18.90
N ASP A 103 -25.20 22.40 -19.95
CA ASP A 103 -25.71 22.33 -21.33
C ASP A 103 -26.48 21.04 -21.60
N GLU A 104 -27.81 21.12 -21.77
CA GLU A 104 -28.69 19.97 -22.04
C GLU A 104 -28.41 19.25 -23.37
N GLU A 105 -27.82 19.92 -24.37
CA GLU A 105 -27.55 19.36 -25.70
C GLU A 105 -26.21 18.61 -25.80
N MET A 106 -25.35 18.72 -24.78
CA MET A 106 -24.06 18.04 -24.75
C MET A 106 -24.19 16.51 -24.62
N ASP A 107 -23.31 15.81 -25.33
CA ASP A 107 -23.21 14.36 -25.35
C ASP A 107 -22.94 13.76 -23.95
N LYS A 108 -23.52 12.60 -23.66
CA LYS A 108 -23.45 11.96 -22.33
C LYS A 108 -22.02 11.67 -21.91
N ASP A 109 -21.21 11.11 -22.82
CA ASP A 109 -19.80 10.81 -22.58
C ASP A 109 -18.97 12.06 -22.24
N LYS A 110 -19.36 13.22 -22.78
CA LYS A 110 -18.70 14.50 -22.48
C LYS A 110 -19.10 15.02 -21.11
N LYS A 111 -20.37 14.88 -20.72
CA LYS A 111 -20.85 15.23 -19.37
C LYS A 111 -20.18 14.37 -18.31
N GLU A 112 -20.06 13.06 -18.53
CA GLU A 112 -19.36 12.15 -17.62
C GLU A 112 -17.87 12.49 -17.49
N LYS A 113 -17.19 12.81 -18.61
CA LYS A 113 -15.80 13.27 -18.58
C LYS A 113 -15.65 14.61 -17.85
N ALA A 114 -16.58 15.54 -18.04
CA ALA A 114 -16.58 16.82 -17.34
C ALA A 114 -16.76 16.64 -15.83
N ALA A 115 -17.70 15.76 -15.42
CA ALA A 115 -17.93 15.42 -14.02
C ALA A 115 -16.69 14.76 -13.38
N ASN A 116 -16.03 13.84 -14.08
CA ASN A 116 -14.79 13.21 -13.59
C ASN A 116 -13.62 14.20 -13.49
N ASN A 117 -13.50 15.13 -14.45
CA ASN A 117 -12.50 16.21 -14.37
C ASN A 117 -12.77 17.13 -13.17
N LEU A 118 -14.04 17.39 -12.87
CA LEU A 118 -14.44 18.18 -11.71
C LEU A 118 -14.00 17.52 -10.39
N VAL A 119 -14.10 16.19 -10.27
CA VAL A 119 -13.57 15.44 -9.12
C VAL A 119 -12.07 15.64 -8.95
N VAL A 120 -11.31 15.65 -10.05
CA VAL A 120 -9.85 15.89 -9.99
C VAL A 120 -9.55 17.31 -9.54
N LEU A 121 -10.24 18.30 -10.10
CA LEU A 121 -10.09 19.71 -9.71
C LEU A 121 -10.48 19.96 -8.25
N ALA A 122 -11.49 19.26 -7.74
CA ALA A 122 -11.93 19.36 -6.35
C ALA A 122 -10.94 18.79 -5.33
N ARG A 123 -9.96 17.97 -5.76
CA ARG A 123 -8.87 17.50 -4.88
C ARG A 123 -7.77 18.54 -4.70
N GLU A 124 -7.67 19.50 -5.61
CA GLU A 124 -6.75 20.63 -5.51
C GLU A 124 -7.43 21.77 -4.75
N ASP A 125 -6.75 22.35 -3.76
CA ASP A 125 -7.32 23.41 -2.92
C ASP A 125 -7.87 24.60 -3.72
N ALA A 126 -7.10 25.06 -4.71
CA ALA A 126 -7.47 26.18 -5.58
C ALA A 126 -8.69 25.83 -6.46
N GLY A 127 -8.84 24.56 -6.86
CA GLY A 127 -10.01 24.12 -7.61
C GLY A 127 -11.25 24.03 -6.73
N ALA A 128 -11.11 23.43 -5.55
CA ALA A 128 -12.19 23.28 -4.58
C ALA A 128 -12.77 24.63 -4.11
N GLU A 129 -11.91 25.63 -3.90
CA GLU A 129 -12.34 26.99 -3.54
C GLU A 129 -13.17 27.64 -4.65
N ARG A 130 -12.73 27.51 -5.90
CA ARG A 130 -13.44 28.07 -7.06
C ARG A 130 -14.76 27.38 -7.33
N ILE A 131 -14.81 26.05 -7.19
CA ILE A 131 -16.06 25.29 -7.29
C ILE A 131 -17.07 25.78 -6.24
N PHE A 132 -16.62 26.04 -5.01
CA PHE A 132 -17.50 26.54 -3.95
C PHE A 132 -18.00 27.97 -4.24
N GLN A 133 -17.12 28.87 -4.70
CA GLN A 133 -17.46 30.26 -5.01
C GLN A 133 -18.41 30.40 -6.22
N ASN A 134 -18.28 29.52 -7.23
CA ASN A 134 -19.06 29.58 -8.47
C ASN A 134 -20.42 28.83 -8.37
N ASN A 135 -21.06 28.81 -7.20
CA ASN A 135 -22.33 28.09 -6.97
C ASN A 135 -22.27 26.58 -7.31
N GLY A 136 -21.16 25.91 -6.98
CA GLY A 136 -21.03 24.47 -7.21
C GLY A 136 -21.96 23.61 -6.36
N VAL A 137 -22.33 24.04 -5.14
CA VAL A 137 -23.16 23.23 -4.23
C VAL A 137 -24.57 22.96 -4.80
N PRO A 138 -25.33 23.97 -5.30
CA PRO A 138 -26.61 23.71 -5.97
C PRO A 138 -26.50 22.82 -7.21
N LEU A 139 -25.48 23.02 -8.04
CA LEU A 139 -25.26 22.19 -9.23
C LEU A 139 -25.03 20.72 -8.86
N LEU A 140 -24.24 20.47 -7.82
CA LEU A 140 -23.98 19.11 -7.35
C LEU A 140 -25.22 18.49 -6.71
N LEU A 141 -26.09 19.27 -6.07
CA LEU A 141 -27.39 18.79 -5.58
C LEU A 141 -28.31 18.37 -6.74
N ASP A 142 -28.39 19.17 -7.80
CA ASP A 142 -29.15 18.82 -9.01
C ASP A 142 -28.62 17.52 -9.65
N MET A 143 -27.29 17.38 -9.72
CA MET A 143 -26.65 16.15 -10.18
C MET A 143 -27.04 14.91 -9.35
N LEU A 144 -27.24 15.06 -8.03
CA LEU A 144 -27.71 13.96 -7.17
C LEU A 144 -29.17 13.57 -7.47
N GLU A 145 -29.99 14.52 -7.89
CA GLU A 145 -31.41 14.30 -8.21
C GLU A 145 -31.63 13.68 -9.59
N THR A 146 -30.64 13.77 -10.49
CA THR A 146 -30.71 13.12 -11.82
C THR A 146 -30.84 11.59 -11.78
N GLY A 147 -30.52 10.94 -10.64
CA GLY A 147 -30.68 9.51 -10.42
C GLY A 147 -29.72 8.60 -11.21
N LYS A 148 -28.82 9.15 -12.03
CA LYS A 148 -27.80 8.38 -12.76
C LYS A 148 -26.62 8.06 -11.84
N VAL A 149 -26.29 6.78 -11.73
CA VAL A 149 -25.24 6.28 -10.81
C VAL A 149 -23.91 7.03 -10.99
N GLU A 150 -23.43 7.21 -12.22
CA GLU A 150 -22.14 7.87 -12.47
C GLU A 150 -22.13 9.36 -12.08
N MET A 151 -23.23 10.07 -12.35
CA MET A 151 -23.38 11.49 -12.00
C MET A 151 -23.48 11.67 -10.48
N VAL A 152 -24.24 10.80 -9.81
CA VAL A 152 -24.35 10.76 -8.35
C VAL A 152 -22.97 10.50 -7.71
N LEU A 153 -22.21 9.52 -8.23
CA LEU A 153 -20.86 9.22 -7.75
C LEU A 153 -19.90 10.39 -7.96
N ALA A 154 -19.92 11.03 -9.12
CA ALA A 154 -19.09 12.19 -9.39
C ALA A 154 -19.44 13.37 -8.46
N ALA A 155 -20.74 13.61 -8.22
CA ALA A 155 -21.20 14.64 -7.32
C ALA A 155 -20.73 14.41 -5.87
N ILE A 156 -20.93 13.20 -5.34
CA ILE A 156 -20.48 12.82 -3.98
C ILE A 156 -18.95 12.94 -3.85
N ARG A 157 -18.19 12.45 -4.84
CA ARG A 157 -16.71 12.55 -4.84
C ARG A 157 -16.22 13.99 -4.94
N THR A 158 -16.95 14.85 -5.65
CA THR A 158 -16.66 16.28 -5.73
C THR A 158 -16.91 16.95 -4.37
N PHE A 159 -18.04 16.65 -3.72
CA PHE A 159 -18.29 17.09 -2.34
C PHE A 159 -17.19 16.64 -1.37
N ALA A 160 -16.73 15.38 -1.46
CA ALA A 160 -15.69 14.86 -0.60
C ALA A 160 -14.36 15.63 -0.80
N GLY A 161 -13.98 15.88 -2.06
CA GLY A 161 -12.82 16.71 -2.39
C GLY A 161 -12.96 18.13 -1.84
N MET A 162 -14.14 18.75 -1.98
CA MET A 162 -14.40 20.09 -1.47
C MET A 162 -14.27 20.18 0.05
N CYS A 163 -14.74 19.18 0.80
CA CYS A 163 -14.64 19.16 2.27
C CYS A 163 -13.20 18.95 2.78
N THR A 164 -12.34 18.28 2.00
CA THR A 164 -11.03 17.83 2.44
C THR A 164 -10.14 18.98 2.92
N GLY A 165 -9.82 19.01 4.22
CA GLY A 165 -8.86 19.94 4.80
C GLY A 165 -9.37 21.37 5.01
N HIS A 166 -10.70 21.60 4.95
CA HIS A 166 -11.29 22.93 5.17
C HIS A 166 -12.53 22.88 6.06
N LYS A 167 -12.41 23.40 7.30
CA LYS A 167 -13.48 23.33 8.31
C LYS A 167 -14.71 24.17 7.97
N ALA A 168 -14.53 25.46 7.65
CA ALA A 168 -15.66 26.36 7.36
C ALA A 168 -16.48 25.91 6.14
N ARG A 169 -15.82 25.47 5.06
CA ARG A 169 -16.49 24.94 3.86
C ARG A 169 -17.27 23.66 4.17
N THR A 170 -16.68 22.76 4.96
CA THR A 170 -17.34 21.53 5.41
C THR A 170 -18.62 21.84 6.18
N MET A 171 -18.58 22.77 7.14
CA MET A 171 -19.80 23.17 7.89
C MET A 171 -20.86 23.76 6.96
N ALA A 172 -20.48 24.64 6.04
CA ALA A 172 -21.41 25.22 5.07
C ALA A 172 -22.08 24.14 4.20
N ILE A 173 -21.31 23.16 3.71
CA ILE A 173 -21.84 22.04 2.92
C ILE A 173 -22.81 21.19 3.74
N ILE A 174 -22.49 20.87 5.01
CA ILE A 174 -23.39 20.08 5.88
C ILE A 174 -24.72 20.80 6.10
N HIS A 175 -24.70 22.11 6.35
CA HIS A 175 -25.93 22.88 6.54
C HIS A 175 -26.74 23.08 5.25
N LEU A 176 -26.08 23.19 4.10
CA LEU A 176 -26.75 23.35 2.81
C LEU A 176 -27.36 22.05 2.28
N VAL A 177 -26.66 20.91 2.43
CA VAL A 177 -27.12 19.60 1.94
C VAL A 177 -28.05 18.92 2.96
N GLY A 178 -27.76 19.05 4.25
CA GLY A 178 -28.47 18.40 5.34
C GLY A 178 -27.98 16.96 5.60
N ILE A 179 -27.80 16.63 6.89
CA ILE A 179 -27.35 15.28 7.33
C ILE A 179 -28.35 14.20 6.89
N ASP A 180 -29.65 14.46 7.01
CA ASP A 180 -30.71 13.50 6.66
C ASP A 180 -30.69 13.14 5.17
N LYS A 181 -30.41 14.12 4.30
CA LYS A 181 -30.29 13.88 2.86
C LYS A 181 -29.07 13.00 2.57
N LEU A 182 -27.92 13.27 3.19
CA LEU A 182 -26.73 12.41 3.08
C LEU A 182 -27.01 10.98 3.56
N CYS A 183 -27.70 10.82 4.69
CA CYS A 183 -28.12 9.51 5.18
C CYS A 183 -29.10 8.81 4.21
N SER A 184 -30.00 9.55 3.57
CA SER A 184 -30.92 9.00 2.57
C SER A 184 -30.20 8.49 1.32
N ILE A 185 -29.13 9.18 0.89
CA ILE A 185 -28.30 8.76 -0.25
C ILE A 185 -27.52 7.50 0.10
N MET A 186 -26.98 7.41 1.33
CA MET A 186 -26.29 6.21 1.81
C MET A 186 -27.24 5.01 2.00
N ALA A 187 -28.54 5.27 2.26
CA ALA A 187 -29.56 4.23 2.43
C ALA A 187 -29.97 3.53 1.12
N VAL A 188 -29.57 4.06 -0.04
CA VAL A 188 -29.87 3.48 -1.37
C VAL A 188 -29.22 2.09 -1.51
N ASP A 189 -29.88 1.20 -2.25
CA ASP A 189 -29.38 -0.15 -2.53
C ASP A 189 -28.35 -0.15 -3.68
N ASN A 190 -27.22 0.51 -3.46
CA ASN A 190 -26.09 0.53 -4.38
C ASN A 190 -24.76 0.60 -3.62
N GLU A 191 -23.90 -0.40 -3.85
CA GLU A 191 -22.61 -0.56 -3.18
C GLU A 191 -21.68 0.65 -3.38
N ASP A 192 -21.54 1.13 -4.63
CA ASP A 192 -20.63 2.22 -4.97
C ASP A 192 -21.09 3.57 -4.39
N ILE A 193 -22.41 3.83 -4.41
CA ILE A 193 -23.00 5.06 -3.86
C ILE A 193 -22.87 5.09 -2.34
N ALA A 194 -23.16 3.97 -1.67
CA ALA A 194 -23.00 3.86 -0.22
C ALA A 194 -21.53 4.06 0.19
N LEU A 195 -20.57 3.46 -0.54
CA LEU A 195 -19.14 3.64 -0.32
C LEU A 195 -18.70 5.09 -0.53
N ALA A 196 -19.06 5.72 -1.65
CA ALA A 196 -18.70 7.11 -1.91
C ALA A 196 -19.29 8.07 -0.87
N THR A 197 -20.51 7.81 -0.39
CA THR A 197 -21.16 8.62 0.65
C THR A 197 -20.48 8.43 2.01
N SER A 198 -20.04 7.20 2.31
CA SER A 198 -19.21 6.89 3.48
C SER A 198 -17.89 7.68 3.45
N ASP A 199 -17.20 7.71 2.31
CA ASP A 199 -15.98 8.51 2.14
C ASP A 199 -16.23 10.01 2.34
N LEU A 200 -17.38 10.53 1.90
CA LEU A 200 -17.79 11.91 2.16
C LEU A 200 -17.96 12.16 3.67
N PHE A 201 -18.66 11.28 4.39
CA PHE A 201 -18.77 11.38 5.86
C PHE A 201 -17.41 11.31 6.55
N GLN A 202 -16.48 10.49 6.05
CA GLN A 202 -15.12 10.40 6.58
C GLN A 202 -14.36 11.71 6.36
N CYS A 203 -14.40 12.28 5.15
CA CYS A 203 -13.77 13.58 4.85
C CYS A 203 -14.36 14.70 5.71
N ILE A 204 -15.67 14.68 5.93
CA ILE A 204 -16.35 15.61 6.85
C ILE A 204 -15.80 15.45 8.27
N ASN A 205 -15.77 14.23 8.81
CA ASN A 205 -15.31 14.00 10.17
C ASN A 205 -13.83 14.35 10.34
N ASP A 206 -12.96 13.96 9.42
CA ASP A 206 -11.53 14.30 9.45
C ASP A 206 -11.30 15.83 9.37
N SER A 207 -12.13 16.56 8.61
CA SER A 207 -12.02 18.03 8.50
C SER A 207 -12.61 18.79 9.68
N LEU A 208 -13.60 18.21 10.37
CA LEU A 208 -14.18 18.79 11.59
C LEU A 208 -13.35 18.48 12.85
N THR A 209 -12.66 17.33 12.87
CA THR A 209 -11.81 16.89 13.99
C THR A 209 -10.34 17.28 13.84
N GLY A 210 -9.85 17.39 12.59
CA GLY A 210 -8.50 17.88 12.31
C GLY A 210 -8.35 19.37 12.64
N GLY A 211 -7.22 19.74 13.23
CA GLY A 211 -6.83 21.14 13.34
C GLY A 211 -6.61 21.72 11.95
N ASP A 212 -7.21 22.87 11.67
CA ASP A 212 -6.98 23.58 10.41
C ASP A 212 -5.50 24.03 10.38
N GLN A 213 -4.66 23.35 9.61
CA GLN A 213 -3.21 23.61 9.57
C GLN A 213 -2.85 24.90 8.82
N ARG A 214 -3.85 25.69 8.39
CA ARG A 214 -3.68 26.85 7.52
C ARG A 214 -3.71 28.15 8.33
N ILE A 215 -2.74 29.01 8.02
CA ILE A 215 -2.70 30.40 8.50
C ILE A 215 -3.60 31.20 7.56
N TYR A 216 -4.84 31.47 7.98
CA TYR A 216 -5.69 32.40 7.27
C TYR A 216 -5.27 33.83 7.62
N GLY A 217 -5.26 34.73 6.63
CA GLY A 217 -5.15 36.16 6.87
C GLY A 217 -6.34 36.69 7.70
N LYS A 218 -6.37 38.00 7.95
CA LYS A 218 -7.29 38.73 8.86
C LYS A 218 -8.81 38.60 8.61
N GLU A 219 -9.28 37.66 7.81
CA GLU A 219 -10.69 37.33 7.63
C GLU A 219 -11.01 36.02 8.35
N GLU A 220 -11.01 36.07 9.68
CA GLU A 220 -11.49 34.97 10.52
C GLU A 220 -13.00 34.79 10.30
N ALA A 221 -13.39 33.78 9.52
CA ALA A 221 -14.71 33.20 9.66
C ALA A 221 -14.74 32.49 11.03
N LEU A 222 -15.50 33.06 11.97
CA LEU A 222 -15.76 32.51 13.30
C LEU A 222 -16.10 31.02 13.19
N VAL A 223 -15.16 30.16 13.59
CA VAL A 223 -15.37 28.71 13.56
C VAL A 223 -16.35 28.35 14.69
N LEU A 224 -17.62 28.14 14.32
CA LEU A 224 -18.65 27.57 15.18
C LEU A 224 -18.19 26.23 15.80
N ASP A 225 -18.71 25.91 16.99
CA ASP A 225 -18.38 24.68 17.71
C ASP A 225 -18.90 23.44 16.95
N ALA A 226 -17.98 22.76 16.26
CA ALA A 226 -18.24 21.57 15.45
C ALA A 226 -18.69 20.34 16.28
N SER A 227 -18.63 20.40 17.61
CA SER A 227 -18.99 19.29 18.49
C SER A 227 -20.47 18.90 18.36
N LYS A 228 -21.36 19.88 18.12
CA LYS A 228 -22.80 19.66 17.97
C LYS A 228 -23.14 18.93 16.67
N ASP A 229 -22.50 19.31 15.57
CA ASP A 229 -22.70 18.68 14.27
C ASP A 229 -22.16 17.24 14.27
N LEU A 230 -21.01 17.02 14.91
CA LEU A 230 -20.44 15.67 15.09
C LEU A 230 -21.38 14.75 15.89
N LYS A 231 -21.96 15.23 16.99
CA LYS A 231 -22.96 14.46 17.77
C LYS A 231 -24.23 14.19 16.96
N SER A 232 -24.67 15.15 16.15
CA SER A 232 -25.85 15.00 15.27
C SER A 232 -25.60 13.95 14.19
N ILE A 233 -24.41 13.94 13.58
CA ILE A 233 -23.99 12.90 12.63
C ILE A 233 -23.95 11.53 13.32
N LEU A 234 -23.37 11.41 14.51
CA LEU A 234 -23.32 10.15 15.25
C LEU A 234 -24.72 9.61 15.56
N MET A 235 -25.65 10.47 16.00
CA MET A 235 -27.04 10.07 16.23
C MET A 235 -27.74 9.60 14.96
N ALA A 236 -27.59 10.33 13.85
CA ALA A 236 -28.17 9.95 12.56
C ALA A 236 -27.64 8.60 12.07
N LEU A 237 -26.33 8.34 12.23
CA LEU A 237 -25.72 7.04 11.92
C LEU A 237 -26.31 5.91 12.80
N LEU A 238 -26.47 6.15 14.11
CA LEU A 238 -27.04 5.16 15.03
C LEU A 238 -28.53 4.86 14.76
N GLU A 239 -29.31 5.86 14.34
CA GLU A 239 -30.70 5.65 13.93
C GLU A 239 -30.81 4.86 12.63
N MET A 240 -29.91 5.13 11.68
CA MET A 240 -29.84 4.41 10.41
C MET A 240 -29.54 2.92 10.59
N VAL A 241 -28.68 2.57 11.56
CA VAL A 241 -28.36 1.17 11.89
C VAL A 241 -29.62 0.35 12.25
N ALA A 242 -30.58 0.92 12.98
CA ALA A 242 -31.78 0.21 13.42
C ALA A 242 -33.00 0.35 12.49
N SER A 243 -32.91 1.18 11.44
CA SER A 243 -34.03 1.52 10.55
C SER A 243 -34.28 0.45 9.49
N LYS A 244 -35.56 0.14 9.24
CA LYS A 244 -36.00 -0.80 8.17
C LYS A 244 -35.88 -0.20 6.76
N LYS A 245 -35.78 1.12 6.62
CA LYS A 245 -35.73 1.82 5.32
C LYS A 245 -34.36 1.77 4.65
N VAL A 246 -33.34 1.26 5.35
CA VAL A 246 -31.93 1.32 4.96
C VAL A 246 -31.52 0.00 4.36
N SER A 247 -30.90 0.05 3.18
CA SER A 247 -30.32 -1.11 2.49
C SER A 247 -29.25 -1.81 3.34
N GLY A 248 -28.92 -3.06 3.00
CA GLY A 248 -27.82 -3.79 3.67
C GLY A 248 -26.49 -3.07 3.51
N HIS A 249 -26.20 -2.60 2.30
CA HIS A 249 -24.98 -1.86 2.00
C HIS A 249 -24.89 -0.54 2.79
N GLY A 250 -25.98 0.23 2.88
CA GLY A 250 -26.03 1.45 3.67
C GLY A 250 -25.79 1.21 5.17
N ARG A 251 -26.35 0.11 5.71
CA ARG A 251 -26.15 -0.28 7.11
C ARG A 251 -24.72 -0.70 7.40
N ASP A 252 -24.11 -1.48 6.51
CA ASP A 252 -22.70 -1.86 6.64
C ASP A 252 -21.81 -0.63 6.66
N GLN A 253 -22.06 0.34 5.78
CA GLN A 253 -21.29 1.59 5.76
C GLN A 253 -21.53 2.46 6.99
N ALA A 254 -22.75 2.53 7.51
CA ALA A 254 -23.02 3.22 8.78
C ALA A 254 -22.24 2.59 9.95
N LEU A 255 -22.23 1.26 10.05
CA LEU A 255 -21.43 0.56 11.05
C LEU A 255 -19.92 0.76 10.81
N ASN A 256 -19.47 0.80 9.56
CA ASN A 256 -18.07 1.09 9.21
C ASN A 256 -17.63 2.48 9.67
N LEU A 257 -18.47 3.50 9.46
CA LEU A 257 -18.21 4.86 9.90
C LEU A 257 -18.11 4.96 11.42
N LEU A 258 -19.03 4.31 12.15
CA LEU A 258 -18.98 4.23 13.60
C LEU A 258 -17.68 3.56 14.06
N CYS A 259 -17.30 2.45 13.44
CA CYS A 259 -16.07 1.72 13.74
C CYS A 259 -14.78 2.50 13.52
N ARG A 260 -14.74 3.42 12.55
CA ARG A 260 -13.55 4.22 12.21
C ARG A 260 -13.45 5.49 13.05
N ASN A 261 -14.58 6.08 13.43
CA ASN A 261 -14.66 7.44 13.95
C ASN A 261 -15.03 7.54 15.44
N VAL A 262 -15.62 6.48 16.01
CA VAL A 262 -15.99 6.46 17.43
C VAL A 262 -14.80 6.07 18.32
N PRO A 263 -14.12 4.93 18.10
CA PRO A 263 -12.97 4.54 18.92
C PRO A 263 -11.80 5.50 18.71
N ARG A 264 -11.03 5.76 19.77
CA ARG A 264 -9.84 6.62 19.67
C ARG A 264 -8.77 5.97 18.79
N LYS A 265 -8.17 6.76 17.89
CA LYS A 265 -7.02 6.34 17.07
C LYS A 265 -5.78 6.08 17.93
N ASP A 266 -5.57 6.88 18.97
CA ASP A 266 -4.51 6.70 19.96
C ASP A 266 -5.10 6.53 21.36
N LYS A 267 -4.86 5.36 21.97
CA LYS A 267 -5.30 5.06 23.36
C LYS A 267 -4.68 6.00 24.41
N LYS A 268 -3.74 6.88 24.03
CA LYS A 268 -3.15 7.92 24.88
C LYS A 268 -4.05 9.14 25.05
N ASP A 269 -4.93 9.43 24.08
CA ASP A 269 -5.87 10.55 24.17
C ASP A 269 -6.88 10.33 25.31
N HIS A 270 -7.18 11.39 26.06
CA HIS A 270 -8.04 11.34 27.24
C HIS A 270 -9.53 11.45 26.89
N ASP A 271 -9.91 12.02 25.75
CA ASP A 271 -11.33 12.21 25.38
C ASP A 271 -11.94 10.94 24.75
N HIS A 272 -12.78 10.23 25.50
CA HIS A 272 -13.59 9.08 25.02
C HIS A 272 -15.10 9.36 25.04
N SER A 273 -15.49 10.64 25.00
CA SER A 273 -16.90 11.07 25.04
C SER A 273 -17.75 10.47 23.92
N LYS A 274 -17.18 10.27 22.72
CA LYS A 274 -17.86 9.65 21.58
C LYS A 274 -18.22 8.18 21.84
N SER A 275 -17.31 7.42 22.45
CA SER A 275 -17.50 6.01 22.77
C SER A 275 -18.57 5.83 23.84
N LEU A 276 -18.54 6.64 24.91
CA LEU A 276 -19.59 6.63 25.94
C LEU A 276 -20.95 6.98 25.35
N PHE A 277 -21.03 8.06 24.57
CA PHE A 277 -22.27 8.48 23.93
C PHE A 277 -22.88 7.39 23.04
N THR A 278 -22.01 6.68 22.29
CA THR A 278 -22.40 5.57 21.42
C THR A 278 -22.86 4.35 22.22
N ILE A 279 -22.27 4.09 23.38
CA ILE A 279 -22.69 3.01 24.27
C ILE A 279 -24.07 3.31 24.84
N ASP A 280 -24.27 4.51 25.39
CA ASP A 280 -25.51 4.92 26.04
C ASP A 280 -26.72 4.90 25.08
N HIS A 281 -26.54 5.41 23.86
CA HIS A 281 -27.65 5.59 22.89
C HIS A 281 -27.71 4.52 21.80
N GLY A 282 -26.61 3.79 21.60
CA GLY A 282 -26.38 2.94 20.42
C GLY A 282 -26.19 1.46 20.72
N LEU A 283 -25.72 1.04 21.90
CA LEU A 283 -25.33 -0.35 22.13
C LEU A 283 -26.48 -1.34 21.92
N LYS A 284 -27.67 -1.04 22.45
CA LYS A 284 -28.88 -1.87 22.25
C LYS A 284 -29.29 -1.95 20.77
N LYS A 285 -29.05 -0.90 19.98
CA LYS A 285 -29.32 -0.87 18.52
C LYS A 285 -28.33 -1.74 17.76
N ILE A 286 -27.04 -1.69 18.11
CA ILE A 286 -25.98 -2.50 17.50
C ILE A 286 -26.21 -3.99 17.82
N LEU A 287 -26.53 -4.32 19.08
CA LEU A 287 -26.87 -5.68 19.50
C LEU A 287 -28.10 -6.23 18.77
N LYS A 288 -29.09 -5.37 18.49
CA LYS A 288 -30.26 -5.74 17.68
C LYS A 288 -29.87 -6.18 16.27
N VAL A 289 -29.01 -5.42 15.60
CA VAL A 289 -28.51 -5.77 14.25
C VAL A 289 -27.69 -7.06 14.30
N CYS A 290 -26.84 -7.22 15.32
CA CYS A 290 -26.02 -8.41 15.51
C CYS A 290 -26.84 -9.70 15.71
N GLY A 291 -28.00 -9.59 16.37
CA GLY A 291 -28.90 -10.72 16.62
C GLY A 291 -29.82 -11.10 15.46
N GLN A 292 -29.88 -10.30 14.39
CA GLN A 292 -30.80 -10.56 13.27
C GLN A 292 -30.33 -11.70 12.37
N ILE A 293 -31.27 -12.46 11.83
CA ILE A 293 -31.02 -13.65 11.01
C ILE A 293 -31.81 -13.51 9.72
N PRO A 294 -31.16 -13.52 8.54
CA PRO A 294 -31.84 -13.30 7.25
C PRO A 294 -33.00 -14.27 6.94
N ASP A 295 -32.95 -15.49 7.49
CA ASP A 295 -33.89 -16.56 7.19
C ASP A 295 -35.19 -16.51 8.04
N LEU A 296 -35.30 -15.57 8.99
CA LEU A 296 -36.49 -15.40 9.85
C LEU A 296 -37.45 -14.32 9.31
N PRO A 297 -38.74 -14.32 9.70
CA PRO A 297 -39.67 -13.22 9.40
C PRO A 297 -39.32 -11.94 10.19
N ASP A 298 -39.74 -10.76 9.67
CA ASP A 298 -39.52 -9.41 10.24
C ASP A 298 -38.06 -8.91 10.43
N GLN A 299 -37.23 -9.07 9.39
CA GLN A 299 -35.80 -8.71 9.43
C GLN A 299 -35.48 -7.35 8.81
N LEU A 300 -34.38 -6.76 9.25
CA LEU A 300 -33.74 -5.61 8.61
C LEU A 300 -33.01 -6.09 7.35
N PRO A 301 -32.94 -5.27 6.28
CA PRO A 301 -32.23 -5.66 5.06
C PRO A 301 -30.73 -5.80 5.32
N MET A 302 -30.16 -6.98 5.51
CA MET A 302 -28.74 -7.16 5.87
C MET A 302 -27.91 -7.77 4.74
N THR A 303 -26.60 -7.52 4.77
CA THR A 303 -25.64 -8.29 3.97
C THR A 303 -25.06 -9.44 4.80
N GLU A 304 -24.29 -10.31 4.16
CA GLU A 304 -23.56 -11.39 4.83
C GLU A 304 -22.47 -10.88 5.79
N ASN A 305 -21.96 -9.66 5.56
CA ASN A 305 -20.89 -9.06 6.36
C ASN A 305 -21.42 -8.31 7.59
N THR A 306 -22.72 -7.94 7.62
CA THR A 306 -23.29 -7.02 8.62
C THR A 306 -23.06 -7.49 10.06
N GLN A 307 -23.25 -8.79 10.34
CA GLN A 307 -23.03 -9.34 11.68
C GLN A 307 -21.57 -9.21 12.11
N LEU A 308 -20.62 -9.55 11.23
CA LEU A 308 -19.19 -9.45 11.54
C LEU A 308 -18.78 -8.00 11.77
N ILE A 309 -19.25 -7.07 10.93
CA ILE A 309 -18.99 -5.63 11.09
C ILE A 309 -19.53 -5.13 12.44
N ALA A 310 -20.73 -5.55 12.84
CA ALA A 310 -21.31 -5.22 14.14
C ALA A 310 -20.49 -5.81 15.30
N SER A 311 -20.04 -7.07 15.19
CA SER A 311 -19.18 -7.70 16.19
C SER A 311 -17.83 -6.98 16.35
N VAL A 312 -17.21 -6.55 15.25
CA VAL A 312 -15.98 -5.74 15.27
C VAL A 312 -16.22 -4.37 15.92
N LEU A 313 -17.38 -3.76 15.70
CA LEU A 313 -17.75 -2.51 16.38
C LEU A 313 -17.85 -2.70 17.89
N LEU A 314 -18.54 -3.76 18.33
CA LEU A 314 -18.69 -4.10 19.74
C LEU A 314 -17.34 -4.35 20.41
N ASP A 315 -16.42 -5.03 19.72
CA ASP A 315 -15.06 -5.29 20.20
C ASP A 315 -14.26 -3.98 20.33
N LYS A 316 -14.27 -3.13 19.31
CA LYS A 316 -13.58 -1.84 19.36
C LYS A 316 -14.11 -0.89 20.43
N LEU A 317 -15.43 -0.89 20.66
CA LEU A 317 -16.03 -0.12 21.74
C LEU A 317 -15.58 -0.63 23.10
N TRP A 318 -15.53 -1.95 23.28
CA TRP A 318 -15.03 -2.58 24.51
C TRP A 318 -13.55 -2.26 24.77
N ASP A 319 -12.72 -2.35 23.74
CA ASP A 319 -11.28 -2.11 23.78
C ASP A 319 -10.88 -0.66 24.08
N ASP A 320 -11.81 0.27 23.87
CA ASP A 320 -11.67 1.70 24.14
C ASP A 320 -12.06 2.07 25.59
N LEU A 321 -12.72 1.18 26.33
CA LEU A 321 -13.09 1.44 27.74
C LEU A 321 -11.87 1.36 28.65
N ARG A 322 -11.73 2.37 29.52
CA ARG A 322 -10.55 2.52 30.38
C ARG A 322 -10.79 2.02 31.80
N CYS A 323 -11.96 2.27 32.37
CA CYS A 323 -12.22 1.97 33.77
C CYS A 323 -13.17 0.77 33.94
N ASP A 324 -13.05 0.11 35.10
CA ASP A 324 -13.92 -1.02 35.45
C ASP A 324 -15.40 -0.63 35.51
N PRO A 325 -15.82 0.53 36.06
CA PRO A 325 -17.23 0.95 36.03
C PRO A 325 -17.83 1.10 34.63
N GLU A 326 -17.07 1.62 33.67
CA GLU A 326 -17.49 1.71 32.26
C GLU A 326 -17.70 0.32 31.64
N ARG A 327 -16.76 -0.60 31.92
CA ARG A 327 -16.83 -1.99 31.47
C ARG A 327 -18.01 -2.72 32.11
N ASP A 328 -18.29 -2.45 33.37
CA ASP A 328 -19.44 -3.01 34.06
C ASP A 328 -20.75 -2.45 33.51
N HIS A 329 -20.84 -1.15 33.20
CA HIS A 329 -22.01 -0.59 32.52
C HIS A 329 -22.25 -1.25 31.14
N TYR A 330 -21.20 -1.41 30.34
CA TYR A 330 -21.30 -2.10 29.04
C TYR A 330 -21.80 -3.55 29.19
N ARG A 331 -21.30 -4.26 30.22
CA ARG A 331 -21.74 -5.63 30.55
C ARG A 331 -23.20 -5.67 30.99
N GLU A 332 -23.62 -4.73 31.84
CA GLU A 332 -25.00 -4.62 32.32
C GLU A 332 -25.97 -4.38 31.16
N VAL A 333 -25.65 -3.45 30.25
CA VAL A 333 -26.49 -3.17 29.07
C VAL A 333 -26.59 -4.39 28.15
N CYS A 334 -25.48 -5.10 27.91
CA CYS A 334 -25.49 -6.36 27.15
C CYS A 334 -26.36 -7.42 27.84
N ASP A 335 -26.23 -7.55 29.16
CA ASP A 335 -27.00 -8.50 29.95
C ASP A 335 -28.50 -8.21 29.96
N GLU A 336 -28.89 -6.96 30.21
CA GLU A 336 -30.28 -6.51 30.13
C GLU A 336 -30.89 -6.80 28.77
N TYR A 337 -30.13 -6.55 27.69
CA TYR A 337 -30.60 -6.78 26.33
C TYR A 337 -30.85 -8.28 26.08
N ILE A 338 -29.91 -9.14 26.45
CA ILE A 338 -30.02 -10.58 26.25
C ILE A 338 -31.15 -11.15 27.11
N LYS A 339 -31.24 -10.80 28.39
CA LYS A 339 -32.34 -11.21 29.28
C LYS A 339 -33.70 -10.74 28.77
N GLY A 340 -33.80 -9.49 28.33
CA GLY A 340 -35.04 -8.92 27.81
C GLY A 340 -35.51 -9.53 26.48
N LYS A 341 -34.65 -10.32 25.82
CA LYS A 341 -34.99 -11.06 24.60
C LYS A 341 -35.34 -12.52 24.84
N PHE A 342 -34.98 -13.10 25.98
CA PHE A 342 -35.38 -14.45 26.30
C PHE A 342 -36.86 -14.51 26.70
N ASP A 343 -37.63 -15.31 25.98
CA ASP A 343 -39.06 -15.54 26.22
C ASP A 343 -39.35 -17.05 26.11
N PRO A 344 -39.83 -17.71 27.18
CA PRO A 344 -40.17 -19.14 27.12
C PRO A 344 -41.24 -19.48 26.07
N ASN A 345 -42.06 -18.51 25.66
CA ASN A 345 -43.17 -18.72 24.74
C ASN A 345 -42.87 -18.30 23.29
N ASP A 346 -41.74 -17.63 23.03
CA ASP A 346 -41.35 -17.14 21.71
C ASP A 346 -39.93 -17.61 21.36
N MET A 347 -39.88 -18.73 20.64
CA MET A 347 -38.62 -19.35 20.21
C MET A 347 -37.83 -18.45 19.26
N ASP A 348 -38.48 -17.62 18.44
CA ASP A 348 -37.79 -16.77 17.47
C ASP A 348 -37.01 -15.64 18.17
N ARG A 349 -37.53 -15.12 19.28
CA ARG A 349 -36.78 -14.19 20.15
C ARG A 349 -35.58 -14.83 20.83
N ASN A 350 -35.70 -16.09 21.27
CA ASN A 350 -34.59 -16.83 21.86
C ASN A 350 -33.46 -17.05 20.85
N ILE A 351 -33.80 -17.34 19.59
CA ILE A 351 -32.80 -17.48 18.52
C ILE A 351 -32.09 -16.14 18.26
N HIS A 352 -32.82 -15.01 18.23
CA HIS A 352 -32.19 -13.69 18.12
C HIS A 352 -31.24 -13.37 19.27
N ALA A 353 -31.56 -13.78 20.50
CA ALA A 353 -30.69 -13.62 21.65
C ALA A 353 -29.40 -14.44 21.51
N ILE A 354 -29.51 -15.70 21.06
CA ILE A 354 -28.35 -16.58 20.87
C ILE A 354 -27.48 -16.14 19.70
N ASN A 355 -28.07 -15.62 18.63
CA ASN A 355 -27.29 -15.08 17.53
C ASN A 355 -26.55 -13.79 17.91
N ALA A 356 -27.17 -12.93 18.76
CA ALA A 356 -26.47 -11.78 19.34
C ALA A 356 -25.32 -12.22 20.25
N LEU A 357 -25.51 -13.29 21.02
CA LEU A 357 -24.46 -13.91 21.84
C LEU A 357 -23.32 -14.47 20.99
N SER A 358 -23.64 -15.11 19.85
CA SER A 358 -22.66 -15.57 18.86
C SER A 358 -21.78 -14.42 18.36
N GLY A 359 -22.38 -13.28 18.00
CA GLY A 359 -21.62 -12.10 17.61
C GLY A 359 -20.81 -11.48 18.75
N LEU A 360 -21.30 -11.49 19.98
CA LEU A 360 -20.53 -11.08 21.16
C LEU A 360 -19.32 -12.00 21.42
N LEU A 361 -19.45 -13.31 21.17
CA LEU A 361 -18.33 -14.26 21.25
C LEU A 361 -17.30 -14.05 20.14
N GLN A 362 -17.72 -13.55 18.96
CA GLN A 362 -16.79 -13.21 17.87
C GLN A 362 -16.11 -11.85 18.06
N GLY A 363 -16.78 -10.88 18.70
CA GLY A 363 -16.25 -9.58 19.05
C GLY A 363 -15.67 -9.56 20.47
N PRO A 364 -16.31 -8.91 21.45
CA PRO A 364 -15.84 -8.84 22.83
C PRO A 364 -16.01 -10.19 23.55
N PHE A 365 -15.09 -11.12 23.25
CA PHE A 365 -15.15 -12.52 23.70
C PHE A 365 -15.31 -12.66 25.21
N GLU A 366 -14.71 -11.78 26.02
CA GLU A 366 -14.82 -11.83 27.48
C GLU A 366 -16.25 -11.60 27.97
N VAL A 367 -16.96 -10.64 27.36
CA VAL A 367 -18.36 -10.34 27.69
C VAL A 367 -19.26 -11.50 27.23
N GLY A 368 -19.08 -11.98 25.99
CA GLY A 368 -19.82 -13.13 25.48
C GLY A 368 -19.63 -14.38 26.35
N ASN A 369 -18.40 -14.67 26.75
CA ASN A 369 -18.08 -15.84 27.58
C ASN A 369 -18.67 -15.74 29.00
N GLN A 370 -18.71 -14.55 29.59
CA GLN A 370 -19.40 -14.34 30.88
C GLN A 370 -20.92 -14.54 30.75
N LEU A 371 -21.52 -14.07 29.65
CA LEU A 371 -22.95 -14.27 29.39
C LEU A 371 -23.29 -15.75 29.17
N VAL A 372 -22.48 -16.51 28.43
CA VAL A 372 -22.65 -17.97 28.27
C VAL A 372 -22.60 -18.70 29.61
N GLY A 373 -21.76 -18.24 30.55
CA GLY A 373 -21.62 -18.84 31.88
C GLY A 373 -22.80 -18.62 32.82
N ARG A 374 -23.83 -17.88 32.41
CA ARG A 374 -25.04 -17.66 33.22
C ARG A 374 -25.99 -18.85 33.11
N GLN A 375 -26.68 -19.11 34.22
CA GLN A 375 -27.65 -20.19 34.33
C GLN A 375 -28.78 -20.04 33.30
N GLY A 376 -29.09 -21.10 32.56
CA GLY A 376 -30.18 -21.18 31.58
C GLY A 376 -29.76 -20.95 30.12
N ILE A 377 -28.70 -20.19 29.85
CA ILE A 377 -28.29 -19.85 28.47
C ILE A 377 -27.65 -21.04 27.77
N MET A 378 -26.75 -21.75 28.46
CA MET A 378 -26.09 -22.93 27.90
C MET A 378 -27.06 -24.10 27.74
N GLU A 379 -27.96 -24.31 28.71
CA GLU A 379 -29.02 -25.32 28.63
C GLU A 379 -29.94 -25.06 27.42
N MET A 380 -30.28 -23.79 27.17
CA MET A 380 -31.05 -23.38 26.00
C MET A 380 -30.30 -23.66 24.70
N MET A 381 -29.00 -23.34 24.62
CA MET A 381 -28.18 -23.64 23.44
C MET A 381 -28.13 -25.15 23.14
N VAL A 382 -28.00 -25.99 24.17
CA VAL A 382 -28.02 -27.45 24.02
C VAL A 382 -29.41 -27.96 23.61
N ALA A 383 -30.47 -27.39 24.18
CA ALA A 383 -31.85 -27.74 23.81
C ALA A 383 -32.15 -27.41 22.33
N LEU A 384 -31.70 -26.24 21.84
CA LEU A 384 -31.88 -25.82 20.46
C LEU A 384 -31.08 -26.67 19.46
N CYS A 385 -29.94 -27.23 19.87
CA CYS A 385 -29.21 -28.19 19.06
C CYS A 385 -30.00 -29.50 18.81
N GLY A 386 -30.94 -29.82 19.69
CA GLY A 386 -31.88 -30.94 19.57
C GLY A 386 -33.21 -30.60 18.90
N SER A 387 -33.41 -29.34 18.48
CA SER A 387 -34.62 -28.90 17.77
C SER A 387 -34.73 -29.55 16.38
N GLU A 388 -35.96 -29.82 15.93
CA GLU A 388 -36.23 -30.30 14.57
C GLU A 388 -36.15 -29.16 13.53
N ARG A 389 -36.25 -27.89 13.96
CA ARG A 389 -36.13 -26.72 13.08
C ARG A 389 -34.66 -26.52 12.69
N GLU A 390 -34.39 -26.53 11.38
CA GLU A 390 -33.02 -26.41 10.85
C GLU A 390 -32.33 -25.09 11.23
N VAL A 391 -33.07 -23.97 11.29
CA VAL A 391 -32.54 -22.64 11.61
C VAL A 391 -32.07 -22.59 13.08
N ASP A 392 -32.89 -23.10 14.00
CA ASP A 392 -32.59 -23.19 15.42
C ASP A 392 -31.30 -24.00 15.66
N GLN A 393 -31.22 -25.17 15.04
CA GLN A 393 -30.07 -26.06 15.14
C GLN A 393 -28.82 -25.41 14.54
N MET A 394 -28.94 -24.70 13.42
CA MET A 394 -27.82 -24.00 12.77
C MET A 394 -27.23 -22.91 13.68
N VAL A 395 -28.07 -22.02 14.21
CA VAL A 395 -27.63 -20.92 15.09
C VAL A 395 -27.01 -21.44 16.38
N ALA A 396 -27.59 -22.51 16.95
CA ALA A 396 -27.08 -23.11 18.17
C ALA A 396 -25.71 -23.77 17.96
N VAL A 397 -25.51 -24.47 16.84
CA VAL A 397 -24.20 -25.07 16.49
C VAL A 397 -23.16 -23.98 16.27
N GLU A 398 -23.48 -22.89 15.56
CA GLU A 398 -22.55 -21.76 15.37
C GLU A 398 -22.14 -21.13 16.71
N ALA A 399 -23.11 -20.85 17.59
CA ALA A 399 -22.83 -20.29 18.91
C ALA A 399 -21.95 -21.22 19.77
N LEU A 400 -22.13 -22.55 19.67
CA LEU A 400 -21.24 -23.53 20.31
C LEU A 400 -19.81 -23.46 19.75
N ILE A 401 -19.64 -23.32 18.43
CA ILE A 401 -18.32 -23.17 17.80
C ILE A 401 -17.63 -21.90 18.28
N HIS A 402 -18.34 -20.79 18.42
CA HIS A 402 -17.74 -19.54 18.91
C HIS A 402 -17.42 -19.58 20.41
N SER A 403 -18.10 -20.42 21.20
CA SER A 403 -17.81 -20.59 22.63
C SER A 403 -16.52 -21.38 22.92
N SER A 404 -15.99 -22.13 21.95
CA SER A 404 -14.87 -23.07 22.16
C SER A 404 -13.45 -22.48 22.09
N THR A 405 -13.30 -21.15 22.11
CA THR A 405 -12.03 -20.45 21.84
C THR A 405 -11.01 -20.44 22.99
N LYS A 406 -11.43 -20.51 24.27
CA LYS A 406 -10.49 -20.56 25.43
C LYS A 406 -10.62 -21.86 26.23
N MET A 407 -9.51 -22.59 26.38
CA MET A 407 -9.42 -23.87 27.09
C MET A 407 -9.86 -23.83 28.57
N SER A 408 -9.66 -22.70 29.27
CA SER A 408 -9.74 -22.64 30.75
C SER A 408 -11.16 -22.83 31.34
N ARG A 409 -12.22 -22.58 30.56
CA ARG A 409 -13.62 -22.84 30.97
C ARG A 409 -14.39 -23.72 29.98
N ALA A 410 -13.74 -24.12 28.89
CA ALA A 410 -14.31 -24.98 27.85
C ALA A 410 -14.39 -26.45 28.26
N SER A 411 -13.87 -26.89 29.41
CA SER A 411 -13.85 -28.32 29.77
C SER A 411 -15.24 -28.96 29.75
N PHE A 412 -16.27 -28.26 30.24
CA PHE A 412 -17.66 -28.75 30.22
C PHE A 412 -18.27 -28.76 28.80
N ILE A 413 -17.95 -27.74 27.98
CA ILE A 413 -18.34 -27.65 26.56
C ILE A 413 -17.62 -28.70 25.72
N ILE A 414 -16.37 -29.02 26.04
CA ILE A 414 -15.58 -30.06 25.37
C ILE A 414 -16.17 -31.44 25.71
N THR A 415 -16.52 -31.71 26.98
CA THR A 415 -17.07 -33.02 27.37
C THR A 415 -18.46 -33.28 26.79
N ASN A 416 -19.37 -32.31 26.86
CA ASN A 416 -20.77 -32.49 26.41
C ASN A 416 -21.01 -32.05 24.96
N GLY A 417 -20.27 -31.07 24.47
CA GLY A 417 -20.40 -30.55 23.10
C GLY A 417 -19.79 -31.47 22.05
N VAL A 418 -18.71 -32.22 22.35
CA VAL A 418 -18.12 -33.16 21.38
C VAL A 418 -19.07 -34.32 21.07
N SER A 419 -19.74 -34.89 22.08
CA SER A 419 -20.72 -35.96 21.86
C SER A 419 -21.93 -35.44 21.06
N LEU A 420 -22.43 -34.25 21.41
CA LEU A 420 -23.52 -33.59 20.70
C LEU A 420 -23.18 -33.29 19.23
N LEU A 421 -22.02 -32.68 18.95
CA LEU A 421 -21.58 -32.38 17.59
C LEU A 421 -21.33 -33.66 16.77
N LYS A 422 -20.80 -34.73 17.37
CA LYS A 422 -20.66 -36.05 16.72
C LYS A 422 -22.02 -36.64 16.37
N ASP A 423 -23.00 -36.52 17.26
CA ASP A 423 -24.36 -37.00 17.03
C ASP A 423 -25.05 -36.22 15.91
N ILE A 424 -24.95 -34.89 15.92
CA ILE A 424 -25.48 -34.02 14.86
C ILE A 424 -24.83 -34.36 13.52
N TYR A 425 -23.50 -34.53 13.48
CA TYR A 425 -22.77 -34.88 12.26
C TYR A 425 -23.20 -36.23 11.65
N LYS A 426 -23.56 -37.20 12.49
CA LYS A 426 -24.01 -38.54 12.05
C LYS A 426 -25.48 -38.60 11.67
N LYS A 427 -26.36 -37.94 12.43
CA LYS A 427 -27.82 -38.03 12.27
C LYS A 427 -28.35 -37.11 11.18
N THR A 428 -27.72 -35.95 10.97
CA THR A 428 -28.23 -34.92 10.07
C THR A 428 -27.93 -35.23 8.61
N LYS A 429 -28.96 -35.15 7.75
CA LYS A 429 -28.82 -35.27 6.28
C LYS A 429 -28.53 -33.94 5.59
N ASN A 430 -28.88 -32.82 6.22
CA ASN A 430 -28.62 -31.48 5.70
C ASN A 430 -27.12 -31.15 5.73
N GLU A 431 -26.54 -30.89 4.56
CA GLU A 431 -25.11 -30.59 4.44
C GLU A 431 -24.70 -29.29 5.16
N LYS A 432 -25.60 -28.30 5.26
CA LYS A 432 -25.32 -26.99 5.89
C LYS A 432 -24.98 -27.12 7.38
N ILE A 433 -25.74 -27.96 8.08
CA ILE A 433 -25.56 -28.23 9.51
C ILE A 433 -24.41 -29.20 9.71
N LYS A 434 -24.28 -30.19 8.83
CA LYS A 434 -23.22 -31.19 8.88
C LYS A 434 -21.82 -30.57 8.77
N ILE A 435 -21.63 -29.60 7.89
CA ILE A 435 -20.35 -28.90 7.74
C ILE A 435 -20.02 -28.09 8.99
N ARG A 436 -20.97 -27.33 9.54
CA ARG A 436 -20.76 -26.56 10.80
C ARG A 436 -20.41 -27.47 11.97
N ALA A 437 -21.13 -28.58 12.12
CA ALA A 437 -20.84 -29.58 13.14
C ALA A 437 -19.40 -30.14 12.98
N LEU A 438 -18.96 -30.36 11.73
CA LEU A 438 -17.59 -30.77 11.46
C LEU A 438 -16.58 -29.69 11.87
N VAL A 439 -16.82 -28.42 11.55
CA VAL A 439 -15.92 -27.31 11.94
C VAL A 439 -15.77 -27.24 13.45
N GLY A 440 -16.86 -27.38 14.21
CA GLY A 440 -16.82 -27.45 15.66
C GLY A 440 -15.94 -28.59 16.16
N LEU A 441 -16.06 -29.77 15.55
CA LEU A 441 -15.18 -30.91 15.86
C LEU A 441 -13.72 -30.61 15.52
N CYS A 442 -13.43 -30.06 14.34
CA CYS A 442 -12.08 -29.70 13.90
C CYS A 442 -11.43 -28.70 14.86
N LYS A 443 -12.14 -27.63 15.21
CA LYS A 443 -11.66 -26.60 16.14
C LYS A 443 -11.34 -27.18 17.52
N LEU A 444 -12.22 -28.04 18.04
CA LEU A 444 -12.03 -28.70 19.34
C LEU A 444 -10.84 -29.65 19.35
N GLY A 445 -10.54 -30.32 18.24
CA GLY A 445 -9.39 -31.23 18.16
C GLY A 445 -8.08 -30.59 17.68
N SER A 446 -8.10 -29.31 17.30
CA SER A 446 -6.89 -28.50 17.10
C SER A 446 -6.37 -27.88 18.41
N ALA A 447 -6.97 -28.16 19.56
CA ALA A 447 -6.53 -27.62 20.85
C ALA A 447 -5.18 -28.21 21.34
N GLY A 448 -4.59 -29.16 20.60
CA GLY A 448 -3.25 -29.72 20.86
C GLY A 448 -2.10 -28.90 20.25
N GLY A 449 -2.40 -27.91 19.41
CA GLY A 449 -1.38 -27.04 18.81
C GLY A 449 -0.48 -27.74 17.78
N ASP A 450 0.75 -27.23 17.64
CA ASP A 450 1.76 -27.67 16.65
C ASP A 450 2.58 -28.89 17.11
N ASP A 451 2.30 -29.40 18.30
CA ASP A 451 3.10 -30.43 18.93
C ASP A 451 2.72 -31.82 18.40
N TYR A 452 3.62 -32.41 17.61
CA TYR A 452 3.39 -33.68 16.93
C TYR A 452 2.98 -34.82 17.88
N SER A 453 3.49 -34.82 19.10
CA SER A 453 3.17 -35.84 20.11
C SER A 453 1.90 -35.57 20.91
N MET A 454 1.29 -34.38 20.79
CA MET A 454 -0.01 -34.05 21.42
C MET A 454 -1.16 -34.07 20.39
N ARG A 455 -1.21 -35.12 19.55
CA ARG A 455 -2.36 -35.35 18.64
C ARG A 455 -3.63 -35.64 19.45
N GLN A 456 -4.63 -34.77 19.35
CA GLN A 456 -5.94 -34.97 19.99
C GLN A 456 -6.87 -35.90 19.20
N PHE A 457 -6.56 -36.14 17.93
CA PHE A 457 -7.27 -37.05 17.04
C PHE A 457 -6.46 -38.32 16.79
N ALA A 458 -7.17 -39.44 16.61
CA ALA A 458 -6.55 -40.69 16.20
C ALA A 458 -5.90 -40.55 14.81
N GLU A 459 -4.76 -41.21 14.61
CA GLU A 459 -3.98 -41.18 13.36
C GLU A 459 -4.85 -41.47 12.12
N GLY A 460 -4.73 -40.64 11.08
CA GLY A 460 -5.50 -40.75 9.82
C GLY A 460 -6.96 -40.26 9.87
N SER A 461 -7.48 -39.86 11.02
CA SER A 461 -8.84 -39.28 11.09
C SER A 461 -8.88 -37.83 10.59
N THR A 462 -7.84 -37.03 10.85
CA THR A 462 -7.66 -35.65 10.34
C THR A 462 -7.67 -35.59 8.82
N GLU A 463 -6.95 -36.50 8.15
CA GLU A 463 -6.93 -36.59 6.69
C GLU A 463 -8.31 -36.89 6.09
N LYS A 464 -9.09 -37.77 6.72
CA LYS A 464 -10.45 -38.11 6.27
C LYS A 464 -11.38 -36.90 6.38
N LEU A 465 -11.29 -36.15 7.48
CA LEU A 465 -12.06 -34.92 7.67
C LEU A 465 -11.64 -33.86 6.63
N ALA A 466 -10.34 -33.71 6.38
CA ALA A 466 -9.82 -32.78 5.38
C ALA A 466 -10.27 -33.14 3.96
N LYS A 467 -10.27 -34.44 3.59
CA LYS A 467 -10.82 -34.94 2.32
C LYS A 467 -12.30 -34.58 2.16
N GLN A 468 -13.08 -34.69 3.24
CA GLN A 468 -14.50 -34.30 3.21
C GLN A 468 -14.67 -32.79 3.02
N CYS A 469 -13.89 -31.95 3.71
CA CYS A 469 -13.91 -30.49 3.51
C CYS A 469 -13.53 -30.11 2.07
N ARG A 470 -12.49 -30.74 1.50
CA ARG A 470 -12.09 -30.53 0.09
C ARG A 470 -13.20 -30.89 -0.89
N LYS A 471 -13.91 -32.00 -0.66
CA LYS A 471 -15.04 -32.41 -1.49
C LYS A 471 -16.18 -31.37 -1.48
N TRP A 472 -16.52 -30.82 -0.32
CA TRP A 472 -17.53 -29.77 -0.22
C TRP A 472 -17.06 -28.46 -0.84
N LEU A 473 -15.78 -28.12 -0.72
CA LEU A 473 -15.18 -26.94 -1.33
C LEU A 473 -15.25 -26.97 -2.87
N CYS A 474 -14.97 -28.14 -3.47
CA CYS A 474 -15.01 -28.34 -4.91
C CYS A 474 -16.45 -28.46 -5.47
N ASN A 475 -17.44 -28.69 -4.61
CA ASN A 475 -18.82 -28.87 -5.06
C ASN A 475 -19.45 -27.51 -5.43
N SER A 476 -19.50 -27.24 -6.73
CA SER A 476 -20.05 -25.99 -7.28
C SER A 476 -21.57 -25.87 -7.11
N ALA A 477 -22.28 -26.96 -6.78
CA ALA A 477 -23.71 -26.94 -6.51
C ALA A 477 -24.05 -26.42 -5.11
N MET A 478 -23.07 -26.30 -4.21
CA MET A 478 -23.26 -25.78 -2.86
C MET A 478 -23.17 -24.26 -2.83
N ASP A 479 -23.95 -23.65 -1.94
CA ASP A 479 -23.94 -22.21 -1.71
C ASP A 479 -22.60 -21.73 -1.14
N THR A 480 -22.24 -20.48 -1.46
CA THR A 480 -21.00 -19.82 -1.01
C THR A 480 -20.89 -19.83 0.52
N LYS A 481 -21.99 -19.65 1.25
CA LYS A 481 -22.03 -19.65 2.72
C LYS A 481 -21.60 -21.00 3.28
N THR A 482 -22.06 -22.10 2.69
CA THR A 482 -21.70 -23.44 3.14
C THR A 482 -20.25 -23.80 2.81
N ARG A 483 -19.74 -23.35 1.65
CA ARG A 483 -18.32 -23.52 1.28
C ARG A 483 -17.36 -22.74 2.19
N LYS A 484 -17.78 -21.58 2.72
CA LYS A 484 -17.00 -20.82 3.74
C LYS A 484 -16.66 -21.69 4.95
N TRP A 485 -17.64 -22.39 5.50
CA TRP A 485 -17.41 -23.26 6.65
C TRP A 485 -16.45 -24.42 6.33
N ALA A 486 -16.45 -24.92 5.08
CA ALA A 486 -15.46 -25.92 4.67
C ALA A 486 -14.01 -25.37 4.73
N ILE A 487 -13.80 -24.11 4.33
CA ILE A 487 -12.49 -23.43 4.46
C ILE A 487 -12.13 -23.21 5.94
N GLU A 488 -13.09 -22.79 6.77
CA GLU A 488 -12.86 -22.62 8.21
C GLU A 488 -12.45 -23.93 8.88
N GLY A 489 -13.08 -25.05 8.52
CA GLY A 489 -12.65 -26.38 8.94
C GLY A 489 -11.23 -26.71 8.47
N LEU A 490 -10.88 -26.39 7.23
CA LEU A 490 -9.52 -26.58 6.69
C LEU A 490 -8.49 -25.69 7.42
N ALA A 491 -8.84 -24.46 7.82
CA ALA A 491 -7.95 -23.60 8.59
C ALA A 491 -7.47 -24.27 9.89
N TYR A 492 -8.35 -25.00 10.57
CA TYR A 492 -8.00 -25.76 11.77
C TYR A 492 -7.24 -27.06 11.46
N LEU A 493 -7.64 -27.77 10.39
CA LEU A 493 -7.03 -29.06 10.02
C LEU A 493 -5.63 -28.91 9.38
N THR A 494 -5.36 -27.79 8.72
CA THR A 494 -4.07 -27.50 8.05
C THR A 494 -2.93 -27.21 9.02
N GLN A 495 -3.17 -27.24 10.33
CA GLN A 495 -2.10 -27.27 11.33
C GLN A 495 -1.29 -28.57 11.25
N ASP A 496 -1.93 -29.69 10.90
CA ASP A 496 -1.26 -30.97 10.68
C ASP A 496 -0.48 -30.98 9.36
N ALA A 497 0.77 -31.43 9.42
CA ALA A 497 1.71 -31.37 8.30
C ALA A 497 1.36 -32.31 7.13
N ASP A 498 0.66 -33.42 7.38
CA ASP A 498 0.21 -34.32 6.32
C ASP A 498 -0.92 -33.66 5.51
N VAL A 499 -1.84 -32.99 6.21
CA VAL A 499 -2.93 -32.24 5.59
C VAL A 499 -2.43 -31.07 4.73
N LYS A 500 -1.33 -30.40 5.13
CA LYS A 500 -0.74 -29.29 4.37
C LYS A 500 -0.31 -29.73 2.96
N ASP A 501 0.42 -30.83 2.86
CA ASP A 501 0.89 -31.37 1.57
C ASP A 501 -0.29 -31.89 0.74
N ASP A 502 -1.20 -32.64 1.37
CA ASP A 502 -2.42 -33.18 0.75
C ASP A 502 -3.29 -32.08 0.11
N PHE A 503 -3.45 -30.95 0.79
CA PHE A 503 -4.22 -29.81 0.30
C PHE A 503 -3.52 -29.11 -0.86
N VAL A 504 -2.20 -28.94 -0.78
CA VAL A 504 -1.42 -28.25 -1.82
C VAL A 504 -1.26 -29.11 -3.08
N GLU A 505 -1.38 -30.44 -2.96
CA GLU A 505 -1.45 -31.37 -4.09
C GLU A 505 -2.79 -31.34 -4.83
N ASP A 506 -3.87 -31.01 -4.13
CA ASP A 506 -5.22 -30.91 -4.69
C ASP A 506 -5.43 -29.53 -5.34
N GLU A 507 -4.93 -29.40 -6.57
CA GLU A 507 -5.06 -28.17 -7.37
C GLU A 507 -6.52 -27.68 -7.54
N PRO A 508 -7.53 -28.56 -7.79
CA PRO A 508 -8.94 -28.16 -7.81
C PRO A 508 -9.41 -27.51 -6.51
N ALA A 509 -9.09 -28.12 -5.35
CA ALA A 509 -9.49 -27.57 -4.05
C ALA A 509 -8.82 -26.21 -3.78
N MET A 510 -7.54 -26.08 -4.11
CA MET A 510 -6.80 -24.83 -3.96
C MET A 510 -7.40 -23.71 -4.84
N LYS A 511 -7.69 -23.99 -6.11
CA LYS A 511 -8.31 -23.01 -7.02
C LYS A 511 -9.71 -22.62 -6.55
N ALA A 512 -10.50 -23.57 -6.05
CA ALA A 512 -11.83 -23.29 -5.49
C ALA A 512 -11.74 -22.35 -4.27
N MET A 513 -10.75 -22.54 -3.39
CA MET A 513 -10.49 -21.62 -2.28
C MET A 513 -10.12 -20.21 -2.77
N PHE A 514 -9.27 -20.11 -3.79
CA PHE A 514 -8.85 -18.83 -4.36
C PHE A 514 -9.99 -18.07 -5.03
N GLU A 515 -10.90 -18.77 -5.72
CA GLU A 515 -12.09 -18.15 -6.29
C GLU A 515 -13.06 -17.66 -5.21
N LEU A 516 -13.20 -18.40 -4.10
CA LEU A 516 -14.01 -17.95 -2.96
C LEU A 516 -13.41 -16.72 -2.27
N ALA A 517 -12.08 -16.62 -2.17
CA ALA A 517 -11.41 -15.43 -1.64
C ALA A 517 -11.64 -14.17 -2.51
N LYS A 518 -11.93 -14.34 -3.80
CA LYS A 518 -12.28 -13.25 -4.72
C LYS A 518 -13.75 -12.85 -4.66
N SER A 519 -14.59 -13.62 -3.98
CA SER A 519 -16.03 -13.33 -3.87
C SER A 519 -16.32 -12.02 -3.09
N LYS A 520 -17.59 -11.59 -3.14
CA LYS A 520 -18.05 -10.39 -2.43
C LYS A 520 -18.05 -10.58 -0.90
N ASP A 521 -18.21 -11.81 -0.43
CA ASP A 521 -18.15 -12.14 0.99
C ASP A 521 -16.70 -12.06 1.48
N LYS A 522 -16.44 -11.10 2.38
CA LYS A 522 -15.10 -10.89 2.96
C LYS A 522 -14.96 -11.52 4.34
N THR A 523 -16.00 -12.15 4.88
CA THR A 523 -15.91 -12.87 6.15
C THR A 523 -15.02 -14.12 6.08
N ILE A 524 -14.74 -14.62 4.87
CA ILE A 524 -13.90 -15.80 4.61
C ILE A 524 -12.39 -15.48 4.72
N LEU A 525 -12.01 -14.20 4.67
CA LEU A 525 -10.62 -13.78 4.50
C LEU A 525 -9.70 -14.31 5.60
N TYR A 526 -10.15 -14.28 6.85
CA TYR A 526 -9.38 -14.79 7.99
C TYR A 526 -9.10 -16.29 7.88
N ALA A 527 -10.12 -17.08 7.54
CA ALA A 527 -9.97 -18.53 7.39
C ALA A 527 -9.00 -18.87 6.24
N VAL A 528 -9.13 -18.20 5.09
CA VAL A 528 -8.20 -18.36 3.97
C VAL A 528 -6.78 -17.97 4.37
N ALA A 529 -6.60 -16.83 5.05
CA ALA A 529 -5.29 -16.38 5.51
C ALA A 529 -4.66 -17.39 6.49
N CYS A 530 -5.45 -17.98 7.39
CA CYS A 530 -5.01 -19.02 8.32
C CYS A 530 -4.54 -20.29 7.60
N THR A 531 -5.35 -20.80 6.67
CA THR A 531 -4.96 -21.94 5.83
C THR A 531 -3.65 -21.65 5.07
N LEU A 532 -3.51 -20.45 4.50
CA LEU A 532 -2.29 -20.07 3.77
C LEU A 532 -1.06 -19.97 4.69
N VAL A 533 -1.17 -19.33 5.84
CA VAL A 533 -0.08 -19.22 6.82
C VAL A 533 0.38 -20.60 7.29
N ASN A 534 -0.57 -21.51 7.52
CA ASN A 534 -0.29 -22.89 7.89
C ASN A 534 0.43 -23.63 6.74
N CYS A 535 -0.05 -23.49 5.50
CA CYS A 535 0.57 -24.10 4.33
C CYS A 535 1.97 -23.54 4.00
N THR A 536 2.27 -22.28 4.33
CA THR A 536 3.59 -21.66 4.15
C THR A 536 4.47 -21.72 5.40
N ASN A 537 3.99 -22.32 6.50
CA ASN A 537 4.66 -22.37 7.81
C ASN A 537 5.17 -20.99 8.28
N SER A 538 4.37 -19.94 8.08
CA SER A 538 4.79 -18.55 8.35
C SER A 538 4.30 -18.00 9.71
N TYR A 539 3.82 -18.88 10.57
CA TYR A 539 3.46 -18.56 11.95
C TYR A 539 4.71 -18.34 12.82
N GLU A 540 4.53 -17.70 13.96
CA GLU A 540 5.62 -17.33 14.85
C GLU A 540 6.11 -18.54 15.63
N LYS A 541 7.31 -19.00 15.31
CA LYS A 541 7.98 -20.01 16.10
C LYS A 541 8.72 -19.29 17.21
N LYS A 542 8.42 -19.63 18.47
CA LYS A 542 9.27 -19.22 19.58
C LYS A 542 10.62 -19.90 19.39
N ASP A 543 11.68 -19.13 19.22
CA ASP A 543 13.04 -19.67 19.20
C ASP A 543 13.37 -20.20 20.59
N ILE A 544 13.22 -21.52 20.75
CA ILE A 544 13.58 -22.18 21.99
C ILE A 544 15.10 -22.31 21.99
N MET A 545 15.75 -21.63 22.92
CA MET A 545 17.20 -21.76 23.07
C MET A 545 17.58 -23.24 23.25
N PRO A 546 18.63 -23.73 22.59
CA PRO A 546 19.04 -25.14 22.66
C PRO A 546 19.25 -25.64 24.10
N GLU A 547 19.71 -24.76 24.99
CA GLU A 547 19.94 -25.02 26.41
C GLU A 547 18.63 -25.30 27.17
N LEU A 548 17.55 -24.55 26.86
CA LEU A 548 16.21 -24.77 27.44
C LEU A 548 15.61 -26.10 26.98
N VAL A 549 15.89 -26.52 25.74
CA VAL A 549 15.48 -27.84 25.24
C VAL A 549 16.21 -28.95 26.00
N GLN A 550 17.51 -28.79 26.25
CA GLN A 550 18.30 -29.75 27.03
C GLN A 550 17.82 -29.83 28.49
N LEU A 551 17.49 -28.69 29.11
CA LEU A 551 16.92 -28.60 30.47
C LEU A 551 15.53 -29.24 30.55
N ALA A 552 14.68 -29.05 29.54
CA ALA A 552 13.37 -29.70 29.45
C ALA A 552 13.51 -31.23 29.33
N LYS A 553 14.42 -31.72 28.48
CA LYS A 553 14.76 -33.15 28.38
C LYS A 553 15.29 -33.71 29.70
N PHE A 554 16.11 -32.95 30.42
CA PHE A 554 16.64 -33.34 31.72
C PHE A 554 15.56 -33.36 32.82
N SER A 555 14.60 -32.43 32.74
CA SER A 555 13.48 -32.30 33.68
C SER A 555 12.29 -33.21 33.35
N LYS A 556 12.40 -34.08 32.33
CA LYS A 556 11.31 -34.90 31.77
C LYS A 556 10.06 -34.09 31.38
N GLN A 557 10.22 -32.79 31.10
CA GLN A 557 9.16 -31.98 30.52
C GLN A 557 9.07 -32.29 29.03
N HIS A 558 7.84 -32.28 28.52
CA HIS A 558 7.56 -32.60 27.14
C HIS A 558 8.24 -31.61 26.17
N VAL A 559 8.92 -32.12 25.15
CA VAL A 559 9.63 -31.31 24.15
C VAL A 559 8.87 -31.39 22.82
N PRO A 560 8.40 -30.26 22.28
CA PRO A 560 7.72 -30.25 20.99
C PRO A 560 8.63 -30.74 19.86
N GLU A 561 8.18 -31.74 19.11
CA GLU A 561 8.89 -32.29 17.95
C GLU A 561 8.35 -31.69 16.64
N GLN A 562 9.25 -31.33 15.73
CA GLN A 562 8.87 -30.83 14.39
C GLN A 562 8.65 -31.98 13.41
N HIS A 563 7.57 -31.88 12.63
CA HIS A 563 7.25 -32.88 11.61
C HIS A 563 8.25 -32.88 10.43
N PRO A 564 8.61 -34.05 9.86
CA PRO A 564 9.50 -34.12 8.69
C PRO A 564 9.05 -33.30 7.47
N LYS A 565 7.73 -33.22 7.23
CA LYS A 565 7.13 -32.45 6.10
C LYS A 565 7.10 -30.93 6.33
N ASP A 566 7.50 -30.46 7.51
CA ASP A 566 7.62 -29.04 7.84
C ASP A 566 9.07 -28.50 7.72
N LYS A 567 9.96 -29.29 7.12
CA LYS A 567 11.32 -28.87 6.72
C LYS A 567 11.29 -27.93 5.50
N LYS A 568 12.35 -27.12 5.35
CA LYS A 568 12.48 -26.09 4.30
C LYS A 568 12.23 -26.61 2.89
N ASP A 569 12.70 -27.80 2.53
CA ASP A 569 12.54 -28.35 1.18
C ASP A 569 11.08 -28.63 0.80
N PHE A 570 10.28 -29.12 1.76
CA PHE A 570 8.86 -29.37 1.56
C PHE A 570 8.07 -28.06 1.49
N ILE A 571 8.44 -27.08 2.33
CA ILE A 571 7.85 -25.73 2.28
C ILE A 571 8.09 -25.09 0.91
N GLN A 572 9.31 -25.16 0.36
CA GLN A 572 9.62 -24.61 -0.97
C GLN A 572 8.80 -25.28 -2.07
N LYS A 573 8.59 -26.61 -2.00
CA LYS A 573 7.72 -27.32 -2.95
C LYS A 573 6.27 -26.86 -2.84
N ARG A 574 5.76 -26.68 -1.61
CA ARG A 574 4.40 -26.16 -1.37
C ARG A 574 4.22 -24.75 -1.93
N VAL A 575 5.13 -23.84 -1.61
CA VAL A 575 5.15 -22.45 -2.10
C VAL A 575 5.11 -22.40 -3.63
N LYS A 576 5.94 -23.20 -4.30
CA LYS A 576 5.97 -23.25 -5.78
C LYS A 576 4.67 -23.74 -6.39
N ARG A 577 4.01 -24.72 -5.77
CA ARG A 577 2.68 -25.20 -6.21
C ARG A 577 1.62 -24.12 -6.01
N MET A 578 1.62 -23.43 -4.87
CA MET A 578 0.68 -22.34 -4.59
C MET A 578 0.83 -21.15 -5.54
N LEU A 579 2.07 -20.80 -5.91
CA LEU A 579 2.34 -19.77 -6.91
C LEU A 579 1.77 -20.15 -8.29
N LYS A 580 1.99 -21.39 -8.73
CA LYS A 580 1.38 -21.91 -9.98
C LYS A 580 -0.15 -21.94 -9.92
N GLY A 581 -0.72 -22.18 -8.74
CA GLY A 581 -2.16 -22.11 -8.49
C GLY A 581 -2.75 -20.70 -8.54
N GLY A 582 -1.93 -19.64 -8.60
CA GLY A 582 -2.40 -18.25 -8.73
C GLY A 582 -2.70 -17.56 -7.41
N VAL A 583 -2.08 -17.99 -6.29
CA VAL A 583 -2.31 -17.45 -4.94
C VAL A 583 -2.18 -15.91 -4.85
N ILE A 584 -1.26 -15.31 -5.61
CA ILE A 584 -1.02 -13.85 -5.59
C ILE A 584 -2.24 -13.06 -6.06
N SER A 585 -2.98 -13.59 -7.05
CA SER A 585 -4.19 -12.94 -7.55
C SER A 585 -5.28 -12.90 -6.48
N ALA A 586 -5.44 -13.99 -5.71
CA ALA A 586 -6.36 -14.05 -4.59
C ALA A 586 -5.93 -13.07 -3.49
N LEU A 587 -4.67 -13.13 -3.04
CA LEU A 587 -4.13 -12.23 -2.02
C LEU A 587 -4.30 -10.75 -2.40
N THR A 588 -4.08 -10.39 -3.67
CA THR A 588 -4.24 -9.01 -4.14
C THR A 588 -5.69 -8.53 -4.03
N VAL A 589 -6.68 -9.42 -4.21
CA VAL A 589 -8.10 -9.10 -3.99
C VAL A 589 -8.43 -9.05 -2.51
N MET A 590 -7.84 -9.92 -1.70
CA MET A 590 -8.01 -9.92 -0.24
C MET A 590 -7.50 -8.63 0.40
N VAL A 591 -6.36 -8.11 -0.03
CA VAL A 591 -5.79 -6.86 0.51
C VAL A 591 -6.58 -5.61 0.10
N LYS A 592 -7.30 -5.66 -1.03
CA LYS A 592 -8.22 -4.59 -1.44
C LYS A 592 -9.52 -4.58 -0.64
N ALA A 593 -9.78 -5.56 0.21
CA ALA A 593 -10.97 -5.56 1.04
C ALA A 593 -10.91 -4.41 2.05
N ASP A 594 -12.09 -3.94 2.47
CA ASP A 594 -12.20 -2.86 3.44
C ASP A 594 -11.38 -3.13 4.70
N ASN A 595 -10.64 -2.10 5.13
CA ASN A 595 -9.78 -2.09 6.31
C ASN A 595 -10.47 -2.53 7.61
N LEU A 596 -11.81 -2.55 7.65
CA LEU A 596 -12.55 -2.98 8.83
C LEU A 596 -12.77 -4.50 8.88
N LEU A 597 -12.98 -5.12 7.73
CA LEU A 597 -13.09 -6.58 7.62
C LEU A 597 -11.71 -7.22 7.66
N LEU A 598 -10.69 -6.50 7.16
CA LEU A 598 -9.29 -6.90 7.22
C LEU A 598 -8.65 -6.44 8.54
N THR A 599 -8.84 -7.23 9.60
CA THR A 599 -8.24 -6.98 10.93
C THR A 599 -6.72 -6.90 10.86
N ASP A 600 -6.07 -6.22 11.81
CA ASP A 600 -4.61 -6.10 11.87
C ASP A 600 -3.91 -7.46 11.92
N GLN A 601 -4.54 -8.44 12.57
CA GLN A 601 -4.07 -9.83 12.58
C GLN A 601 -4.14 -10.45 11.18
N THR A 602 -5.25 -10.27 10.46
CA THR A 602 -5.38 -10.77 9.08
C THR A 602 -4.37 -10.09 8.15
N LYS A 603 -4.16 -8.76 8.27
CA LYS A 603 -3.11 -8.03 7.55
C LYS A 603 -1.73 -8.63 7.79
N GLU A 604 -1.41 -8.92 9.05
CA GLU A 604 -0.16 -9.54 9.43
C GLU A 604 -0.01 -10.95 8.83
N MET A 605 -1.05 -11.76 8.85
CA MET A 605 -1.06 -13.09 8.24
C MET A 605 -0.81 -13.03 6.74
N LEU A 606 -1.47 -12.10 6.04
CA LEU A 606 -1.22 -11.89 4.60
C LEU A 606 0.21 -11.42 4.35
N ALA A 607 0.75 -10.50 5.16
CA ALA A 607 2.13 -10.04 5.05
C ALA A 607 3.14 -11.18 5.26
N ARG A 608 2.90 -12.07 6.23
CA ARG A 608 3.70 -13.28 6.48
C ARG A 608 3.68 -14.23 5.28
N VAL A 609 2.50 -14.46 4.68
CA VAL A 609 2.37 -15.28 3.47
C VAL A 609 3.13 -14.66 2.30
N PHE A 610 2.97 -13.37 2.03
CA PHE A 610 3.72 -12.69 0.96
C PHE A 610 5.23 -12.80 1.14
N LEU A 611 5.72 -12.65 2.37
CA LEU A 611 7.14 -12.79 2.67
C LEU A 611 7.66 -14.21 2.37
N ALA A 612 6.89 -15.24 2.73
CA ALA A 612 7.25 -16.63 2.44
C ALA A 612 7.20 -16.96 0.94
N LEU A 613 6.26 -16.34 0.20
CA LEU A 613 6.19 -16.48 -1.25
C LEU A 613 7.35 -15.78 -1.97
N ALA A 614 7.83 -14.65 -1.43
CA ALA A 614 8.90 -13.85 -2.03
C ALA A 614 10.33 -14.33 -1.72
N ASP A 615 10.48 -15.44 -0.98
CA ASP A 615 11.79 -15.92 -0.53
C ASP A 615 12.71 -16.32 -1.70
N ASP A 616 12.20 -17.12 -2.64
CA ASP A 616 12.95 -17.51 -3.86
C ASP A 616 13.00 -16.35 -4.88
N ALA A 617 14.21 -15.93 -5.26
CA ALA A 617 14.43 -14.84 -6.20
C ALA A 617 13.80 -15.06 -7.57
N LYS A 618 13.65 -16.32 -8.02
CA LYS A 618 13.07 -16.66 -9.33
C LYS A 618 11.58 -16.38 -9.41
N ASP A 619 10.89 -16.48 -8.28
CA ASP A 619 9.44 -16.36 -8.20
C ASP A 619 8.97 -14.89 -8.09
N ARG A 620 9.87 -13.98 -7.70
CA ARG A 620 9.57 -12.54 -7.48
C ARG A 620 9.01 -11.84 -8.73
N GLY A 621 9.47 -12.21 -9.92
CA GLY A 621 8.94 -11.68 -11.18
C GLY A 621 7.47 -12.03 -11.41
N MET A 622 7.09 -13.27 -11.08
CA MET A 622 5.69 -13.73 -11.16
C MET A 622 4.81 -13.00 -10.13
N ILE A 623 5.33 -12.77 -8.92
CA ILE A 623 4.64 -12.03 -7.86
C ILE A 623 4.35 -10.58 -8.32
N CYS A 624 5.32 -9.92 -8.95
CA CYS A 624 5.14 -8.58 -9.52
C CYS A 624 4.07 -8.55 -10.61
N ALA A 625 4.14 -9.48 -11.56
CA ALA A 625 3.22 -9.56 -12.69
C ALA A 625 1.74 -9.72 -12.25
N HIS A 626 1.50 -10.44 -11.15
CA HIS A 626 0.15 -10.64 -10.59
C HIS A 626 -0.28 -9.53 -9.61
N GLY A 627 0.48 -8.44 -9.50
CA GLY A 627 0.12 -7.28 -8.69
C GLY A 627 0.49 -7.36 -7.20
N GLY A 628 1.35 -8.31 -6.81
CA GLY A 628 1.77 -8.48 -5.41
C GLY A 628 2.51 -7.26 -4.84
N GLY A 629 3.37 -6.60 -5.64
CA GLY A 629 4.03 -5.36 -5.23
C GLY A 629 3.05 -4.24 -4.88
N LYS A 630 1.98 -4.10 -5.68
CA LYS A 630 0.88 -3.15 -5.43
C LYS A 630 0.08 -3.50 -4.17
N ALA A 631 -0.15 -4.78 -3.90
CA ALA A 631 -0.90 -5.23 -2.73
C ALA A 631 -0.11 -5.02 -1.43
N LEU A 632 1.22 -5.11 -1.44
CA LEU A 632 2.03 -5.02 -0.24
C LEU A 632 2.16 -3.59 0.34
N ILE A 633 2.02 -2.54 -0.49
CA ILE A 633 2.14 -1.14 -0.04
C ILE A 633 1.18 -0.79 1.11
N PRO A 634 -0.15 -1.01 1.00
CA PRO A 634 -1.07 -0.71 2.11
C PRO A 634 -0.77 -1.54 3.36
N LEU A 635 -0.33 -2.80 3.22
CA LEU A 635 0.06 -3.65 4.36
C LEU A 635 1.34 -3.14 5.06
N ALA A 636 2.22 -2.45 4.35
CA ALA A 636 3.44 -1.88 4.90
C ALA A 636 3.19 -0.54 5.62
N LEU A 637 2.17 0.21 5.20
CA LEU A 637 1.79 1.48 5.81
C LEU A 637 0.82 1.31 7.00
N GLU A 638 -0.09 0.35 6.91
CA GLU A 638 -1.19 0.12 7.87
C GLU A 638 -1.21 -1.32 8.40
N GLY A 639 -1.53 -1.49 9.68
CA GLY A 639 -1.61 -2.80 10.34
C GLY A 639 -0.78 -2.87 11.63
N SER A 640 -0.59 -4.09 12.14
CA SER A 640 0.26 -4.35 13.31
C SER A 640 1.73 -3.98 13.03
N ALA A 641 2.50 -3.63 14.06
CA ALA A 641 3.92 -3.32 13.90
C ALA A 641 4.69 -4.47 13.22
N ILE A 642 4.40 -5.71 13.61
CA ILE A 642 4.99 -6.93 13.02
C ILE A 642 4.55 -7.07 11.56
N GLY A 643 3.25 -6.91 11.27
CA GLY A 643 2.70 -6.98 9.92
C GLY A 643 3.36 -6.00 8.97
N LYS A 644 3.54 -4.73 9.41
CA LYS A 644 4.24 -3.71 8.62
C LYS A 644 5.68 -4.12 8.31
N ILE A 645 6.43 -4.60 9.30
CA ILE A 645 7.82 -5.04 9.11
C ILE A 645 7.89 -6.19 8.11
N ARG A 646 7.02 -7.20 8.23
CA ARG A 646 7.00 -8.36 7.31
C ARG A 646 6.60 -7.94 5.89
N ALA A 647 5.63 -7.03 5.75
CA ALA A 647 5.22 -6.49 4.46
C ALA A 647 6.33 -5.65 3.81
N SER A 648 6.98 -4.76 4.58
CA SER A 648 8.13 -4.00 4.12
C SER A 648 9.28 -4.91 3.69
N HIS A 649 9.55 -6.00 4.42
CA HIS A 649 10.60 -6.95 4.07
C HIS A 649 10.27 -7.68 2.75
N ALA A 650 9.02 -8.07 2.54
CA ALA A 650 8.58 -8.62 1.27
C ALA A 650 8.71 -7.60 0.10
N LEU A 651 8.42 -6.32 0.35
CA LEU A 651 8.65 -5.24 -0.61
C LEU A 651 10.14 -5.07 -0.95
N ALA A 652 11.00 -5.10 0.06
CA ALA A 652 12.45 -5.00 -0.11
C ALA A 652 12.98 -6.14 -1.00
N LYS A 653 12.56 -7.40 -0.74
CA LYS A 653 12.90 -8.57 -1.58
C LYS A 653 12.52 -8.37 -3.04
N ILE A 654 11.31 -7.86 -3.28
CA ILE A 654 10.78 -7.63 -4.63
C ILE A 654 11.56 -6.51 -5.35
N ALA A 655 11.74 -5.38 -4.68
CA ALA A 655 12.39 -4.18 -5.21
C ALA A 655 13.91 -4.35 -5.42
N ALA A 656 14.54 -5.26 -4.67
CA ALA A 656 15.97 -5.58 -4.82
C ALA A 656 16.32 -6.28 -6.14
N VAL A 657 15.37 -7.00 -6.75
CA VAL A 657 15.63 -7.82 -7.96
C VAL A 657 14.86 -7.31 -9.18
N SER A 658 13.62 -6.85 -8.98
CA SER A 658 12.73 -6.46 -10.08
C SER A 658 12.94 -5.01 -10.47
N ASN A 659 12.78 -4.67 -11.76
CA ASN A 659 12.78 -3.26 -12.19
C ASN A 659 11.66 -2.51 -11.45
N PRO A 660 11.98 -1.46 -10.66
CA PRO A 660 10.98 -0.75 -9.86
C PRO A 660 9.87 -0.08 -10.67
N GLU A 661 10.10 0.32 -11.92
CA GLU A 661 9.06 0.91 -12.78
C GLU A 661 7.97 -0.10 -13.15
N ILE A 662 8.36 -1.38 -13.31
CA ILE A 662 7.44 -2.49 -13.60
C ILE A 662 6.76 -2.96 -12.31
N ALA A 663 7.52 -3.08 -11.22
CA ALA A 663 7.00 -3.54 -9.94
C ALA A 663 6.02 -2.54 -9.30
N PHE A 664 6.26 -1.23 -9.49
CA PHE A 664 5.50 -0.14 -8.86
C PHE A 664 5.16 0.97 -9.86
N PRO A 665 4.13 0.78 -10.70
CA PRO A 665 3.80 1.75 -11.75
C PRO A 665 3.20 3.06 -11.19
N GLY A 666 3.58 4.18 -11.81
CA GLY A 666 3.02 5.51 -11.53
C GLY A 666 3.55 6.14 -10.24
N GLU A 667 2.67 6.78 -9.47
CA GLU A 667 3.04 7.48 -8.21
C GLU A 667 3.37 6.54 -7.05
N ARG A 668 3.01 5.25 -7.17
CA ARG A 668 3.21 4.24 -6.12
C ARG A 668 4.68 4.00 -5.77
N ILE A 669 5.59 4.24 -6.72
CA ILE A 669 7.03 4.10 -6.50
C ILE A 669 7.54 5.02 -5.37
N TYR A 670 6.89 6.17 -5.15
CA TYR A 670 7.24 7.09 -4.08
C TYR A 670 6.71 6.65 -2.71
N GLU A 671 5.62 5.87 -2.67
CA GLU A 671 5.03 5.34 -1.44
C GLU A 671 5.90 4.22 -0.83
N VAL A 672 6.61 3.46 -1.67
CA VAL A 672 7.48 2.34 -1.25
C VAL A 672 8.69 2.81 -0.45
N VAL A 673 9.15 4.05 -0.65
CA VAL A 673 10.35 4.59 0.01
C VAL A 673 10.22 4.56 1.54
N ARG A 674 9.08 5.03 2.09
CA ARG A 674 8.89 5.15 3.54
C ARG A 674 8.93 3.78 4.26
N PRO A 675 8.23 2.73 3.78
CA PRO A 675 8.40 1.36 4.26
C PRO A 675 9.84 0.85 4.27
N LEU A 676 10.61 1.10 3.20
CA LEU A 676 12.00 0.64 3.10
C LEU A 676 12.91 1.34 4.09
N VAL A 677 12.74 2.65 4.28
CA VAL A 677 13.50 3.40 5.30
C VAL A 677 13.16 2.90 6.71
N SER A 678 11.90 2.56 6.99
CA SER A 678 11.53 2.02 8.31
C SER A 678 12.21 0.69 8.67
N LEU A 679 12.72 -0.05 7.67
CA LEU A 679 13.49 -1.28 7.87
C LEU A 679 14.96 -1.03 8.19
N LEU A 680 15.48 0.18 8.00
CA LEU A 680 16.88 0.55 8.31
C LEU A 680 17.09 0.88 9.79
N HIS A 681 16.08 0.67 10.64
CA HIS A 681 16.24 0.88 12.07
C HIS A 681 17.22 -0.18 12.67
N PRO A 682 18.15 0.21 13.57
CA PRO A 682 19.17 -0.71 14.11
C PRO A 682 18.63 -1.92 14.89
N GLU A 683 17.39 -1.83 15.40
CA GLU A 683 16.73 -2.94 16.12
C GLU A 683 16.16 -4.02 15.18
N ARG A 684 16.34 -3.88 13.85
CA ARG A 684 15.86 -4.83 12.86
C ARG A 684 16.91 -5.91 12.60
N ASP A 685 16.44 -6.99 11.98
CA ASP A 685 17.30 -8.11 11.60
C ASP A 685 18.25 -7.69 10.46
N GLY A 686 19.51 -8.10 10.52
CA GLY A 686 20.53 -7.69 9.54
C GLY A 686 20.18 -8.07 8.09
N VAL A 687 19.44 -9.17 7.90
CA VAL A 687 18.91 -9.57 6.58
C VAL A 687 17.90 -8.53 6.05
N GLN A 688 17.04 -8.00 6.92
CA GLN A 688 16.05 -6.98 6.54
C GLN A 688 16.75 -5.67 6.17
N ASN A 689 17.80 -5.29 6.91
CA ASN A 689 18.59 -4.10 6.59
C ASN A 689 19.29 -4.25 5.24
N TYR A 690 19.94 -5.38 5.01
CA TYR A 690 20.63 -5.67 3.75
C TYR A 690 19.70 -5.57 2.53
N GLU A 691 18.53 -6.21 2.59
CA GLU A 691 17.57 -6.18 1.47
C GLU A 691 16.94 -4.79 1.29
N ALA A 692 16.70 -4.06 2.39
CA ALA A 692 16.23 -2.68 2.33
C ALA A 692 17.27 -1.78 1.64
N LEU A 693 18.55 -1.88 1.99
CA LEU A 693 19.63 -1.12 1.35
C LEU A 693 19.73 -1.43 -0.14
N LEU A 694 19.71 -2.71 -0.52
CA LEU A 694 19.78 -3.11 -1.93
C LEU A 694 18.58 -2.57 -2.74
N SER A 695 17.39 -2.58 -2.15
CA SER A 695 16.20 -2.00 -2.78
C SER A 695 16.28 -0.47 -2.92
N LEU A 696 16.80 0.23 -1.91
CA LEU A 696 17.02 1.68 -1.96
C LEU A 696 18.10 2.04 -2.99
N THR A 697 19.14 1.23 -3.13
CA THR A 697 20.16 1.38 -4.19
C THR A 697 19.52 1.34 -5.58
N ASN A 698 18.64 0.36 -5.83
CA ASN A 698 17.92 0.26 -7.11
C ASN A 698 17.01 1.47 -7.35
N LEU A 699 16.27 1.93 -6.33
CA LEU A 699 15.39 3.10 -6.45
C LEU A 699 16.16 4.40 -6.67
N ALA A 700 17.29 4.58 -5.96
CA ALA A 700 18.15 5.74 -6.10
C ALA A 700 18.81 5.82 -7.49
N GLY A 701 18.99 4.68 -8.16
CA GLY A 701 19.55 4.60 -9.51
C GLY A 701 18.61 5.09 -10.63
N LEU A 702 17.31 5.23 -10.38
CA LEU A 702 16.33 5.54 -11.43
C LEU A 702 16.15 7.04 -11.71
N ASN A 703 15.61 7.79 -10.75
CA ASN A 703 15.13 9.17 -10.97
C ASN A 703 15.57 10.13 -9.86
N ASP A 704 15.89 11.38 -10.21
CA ASP A 704 16.22 12.44 -9.24
C ASP A 704 15.12 12.68 -8.21
N LYS A 705 13.85 12.62 -8.63
CA LYS A 705 12.70 12.80 -7.73
C LYS A 705 12.66 11.73 -6.64
N LEU A 706 13.06 10.49 -6.95
CA LEU A 706 13.12 9.41 -5.96
C LEU A 706 14.26 9.63 -4.97
N ARG A 707 15.42 10.05 -5.45
CA ARG A 707 16.55 10.40 -4.57
C ARG A 707 16.16 11.51 -3.58
N VAL A 708 15.50 12.57 -4.06
CA VAL A 708 14.97 13.64 -3.18
C VAL A 708 13.94 13.10 -2.18
N LYS A 709 13.10 12.14 -2.58
CA LYS A 709 12.13 11.52 -1.65
C LYS A 709 12.83 10.70 -0.57
N ILE A 710 13.86 9.92 -0.91
CA ILE A 710 14.69 9.17 0.06
C ILE A 710 15.31 10.12 1.10
N LEU A 711 15.82 11.27 0.65
CA LEU A 711 16.39 12.30 1.55
C LEU A 711 15.33 12.92 2.46
N LYS A 712 14.14 13.24 1.93
CA LYS A 712 13.02 13.80 2.71
C LYS A 712 12.53 12.85 3.81
N GLU A 713 12.62 11.53 3.61
CA GLU A 713 12.27 10.52 4.61
C GLU A 713 13.40 10.29 5.65
N LYS A 714 14.46 11.12 5.65
CA LYS A 714 15.59 11.07 6.61
C LYS A 714 16.38 9.75 6.61
N ALA A 715 16.48 9.07 5.47
CA ALA A 715 17.25 7.83 5.36
C ALA A 715 18.78 8.00 5.44
N LEU A 716 19.28 9.21 5.13
CA LEU A 716 20.72 9.46 4.96
C LEU A 716 21.57 9.11 6.20
N PRO A 717 21.21 9.51 7.44
CA PRO A 717 22.01 9.17 8.63
C PRO A 717 22.08 7.67 8.89
N GLU A 718 21.01 6.94 8.62
CA GLU A 718 20.97 5.47 8.79
C GLU A 718 21.87 4.80 7.75
N ILE A 719 21.80 5.22 6.47
CA ILE A 719 22.69 4.72 5.41
C ILE A 719 24.16 5.03 5.74
N GLU A 720 24.46 6.23 6.26
CA GLU A 720 25.80 6.59 6.72
C GLU A 720 26.26 5.66 7.85
N GLN A 721 25.41 5.36 8.84
CA GLN A 721 25.74 4.43 9.92
C GLN A 721 26.07 3.03 9.40
N TYR A 722 25.31 2.52 8.43
CA TYR A 722 25.56 1.21 7.81
C TYR A 722 26.88 1.13 7.02
N MET A 723 27.47 2.26 6.61
CA MET A 723 28.81 2.28 6.02
C MET A 723 29.91 2.02 7.07
N PHE A 724 29.64 2.23 8.36
CA PHE A 724 30.56 1.96 9.48
C PHE A 724 30.39 0.57 10.10
N GLU A 725 29.41 -0.21 9.65
CA GLU A 725 29.11 -1.51 10.26
C GLU A 725 30.11 -2.59 9.82
N ASP A 726 30.44 -3.50 10.73
CA ASP A 726 31.43 -4.58 10.50
C ASP A 726 30.92 -5.64 9.50
N HIS A 727 29.61 -5.70 9.25
CA HIS A 727 29.03 -6.70 8.37
C HIS A 727 29.28 -6.36 6.89
N ASP A 728 30.18 -7.09 6.25
CA ASP A 728 30.64 -6.87 4.86
C ASP A 728 29.52 -6.60 3.85
N HIS A 729 28.48 -7.45 3.81
CA HIS A 729 27.38 -7.29 2.85
C HIS A 729 26.54 -6.03 3.08
N ILE A 730 26.28 -5.65 4.33
CA ILE A 730 25.50 -4.47 4.68
C ILE A 730 26.30 -3.21 4.33
N ARG A 731 27.58 -3.19 4.70
CA ARG A 731 28.54 -2.14 4.36
C ARG A 731 28.66 -1.93 2.85
N GLN A 732 28.74 -3.02 2.08
CA GLN A 732 28.75 -2.98 0.62
C GLN A 732 27.46 -2.36 0.07
N ALA A 733 26.29 -2.84 0.50
CA ALA A 733 24.99 -2.34 0.02
C ALA A 733 24.77 -0.86 0.37
N ALA A 734 25.18 -0.43 1.56
CA ALA A 734 25.11 0.97 2.00
C ALA A 734 25.99 1.88 1.12
N THR A 735 27.21 1.43 0.80
CA THR A 735 28.15 2.17 -0.05
C THR A 735 27.64 2.27 -1.50
N GLU A 736 27.05 1.20 -2.02
CA GLU A 736 26.39 1.22 -3.34
C GLU A 736 25.18 2.17 -3.35
N CYS A 737 24.40 2.22 -2.27
CA CYS A 737 23.29 3.15 -2.13
C CYS A 737 23.79 4.60 -2.13
N MET A 738 24.82 4.89 -1.33
CA MET A 738 25.45 6.20 -1.25
C MET A 738 26.02 6.63 -2.61
N CYS A 739 26.63 5.71 -3.37
CA CYS A 739 27.15 5.95 -4.71
C CYS A 739 26.07 6.48 -5.67
N ASN A 740 24.82 6.00 -5.57
CA ASN A 740 23.71 6.54 -6.37
C ASN A 740 23.19 7.88 -5.82
N LEU A 741 23.21 8.07 -4.49
CA LEU A 741 22.71 9.27 -3.82
C LEU A 741 23.62 10.50 -3.97
N VAL A 742 24.95 10.33 -4.13
CA VAL A 742 25.89 11.45 -4.33
C VAL A 742 25.65 12.25 -5.61
N THR A 743 24.82 11.77 -6.52
CA THR A 743 24.36 12.55 -7.68
C THR A 743 23.45 13.72 -7.29
N CYS A 744 22.86 13.70 -6.09
CA CYS A 744 22.02 14.77 -5.58
C CYS A 744 22.83 15.92 -4.97
N LYS A 745 22.47 17.16 -5.34
CA LYS A 745 23.11 18.38 -4.83
C LYS A 745 23.09 18.47 -3.30
N GLU A 746 21.97 18.13 -2.66
CA GLU A 746 21.85 18.16 -1.20
C GLU A 746 22.85 17.21 -0.49
N VAL A 747 23.16 16.07 -1.10
CA VAL A 747 24.18 15.14 -0.59
C VAL A 747 25.57 15.70 -0.84
N GLN A 748 25.84 16.25 -2.02
CA GLN A 748 27.11 16.88 -2.37
C GLN A 748 27.46 18.04 -1.42
N ASP A 749 26.48 18.86 -1.08
CA ASP A 749 26.64 19.99 -0.15
C ASP A 749 27.07 19.51 1.25
N ARG A 750 26.55 18.37 1.71
CA ARG A 750 26.97 17.76 2.99
C ARG A 750 28.41 17.24 2.99
N TYR A 751 28.94 16.79 1.85
CA TYR A 751 30.37 16.43 1.72
C TYR A 751 31.27 17.67 1.66
N LEU A 752 30.74 18.83 1.26
CA LEU A 752 31.46 20.10 1.25
C LEU A 752 31.61 20.70 2.65
N GLU A 753 30.63 20.54 3.54
CA GLU A 753 30.67 21.05 4.92
C GLU A 753 31.97 20.69 5.66
N ASP A 754 32.58 21.68 6.31
CA ASP A 754 33.81 21.52 7.08
C ASP A 754 33.52 20.93 8.47
N GLY A 755 34.40 20.05 8.96
CA GLY A 755 34.26 19.39 10.27
C GLY A 755 33.61 18.01 10.26
N ASN A 756 33.40 17.39 9.08
CA ASN A 756 32.95 16.00 8.97
C ASN A 756 34.01 15.07 8.35
N ASP A 757 34.06 13.82 8.82
CA ASP A 757 34.96 12.77 8.33
C ASP A 757 34.35 11.94 7.18
N ARG A 758 33.25 12.41 6.58
CA ARG A 758 32.53 11.66 5.53
C ARG A 758 33.37 11.38 4.30
N LEU A 759 34.11 12.41 3.84
CA LEU A 759 35.03 12.25 2.71
C LEU A 759 36.20 11.33 3.08
N LYS A 760 36.65 11.38 4.34
CA LYS A 760 37.73 10.52 4.85
C LYS A 760 37.36 9.06 4.75
N LEU A 761 36.18 8.73 5.26
CA LEU A 761 35.65 7.37 5.22
C LEU A 761 35.59 6.86 3.77
N LEU A 762 35.02 7.64 2.85
CA LEU A 762 34.89 7.22 1.46
C LEU A 762 36.24 6.96 0.78
N VAL A 763 37.25 7.79 1.07
CA VAL A 763 38.61 7.61 0.57
C VAL A 763 39.26 6.36 1.18
N LEU A 764 39.10 6.12 2.48
CA LEU A 764 39.62 4.92 3.14
C LEU A 764 38.96 3.64 2.62
N MET A 765 37.65 3.67 2.33
CA MET A 765 36.93 2.54 1.73
C MET A 765 37.41 2.18 0.31
N CYS A 766 38.06 3.11 -0.39
CA CYS A 766 38.73 2.80 -1.66
C CYS A 766 39.99 1.95 -1.47
N ALA A 767 40.52 1.87 -0.24
CA ALA A 767 41.71 1.11 0.11
C ALA A 767 41.41 -0.26 0.75
N GLU A 768 40.14 -0.59 0.99
CA GLU A 768 39.71 -1.89 1.55
C GLU A 768 39.94 -3.03 0.56
N ASP A 769 40.02 -4.29 0.98
CA ASP A 769 40.34 -5.41 0.07
C ASP A 769 39.14 -5.91 -0.76
N ASP A 770 37.90 -5.63 -0.35
CA ASP A 770 36.70 -6.06 -1.08
C ASP A 770 36.51 -5.27 -2.38
N GLU A 771 36.69 -5.95 -3.52
CA GLU A 771 36.52 -5.37 -4.87
C GLU A 771 35.16 -4.68 -5.06
N LYS A 772 34.08 -5.22 -4.50
CA LYS A 772 32.74 -4.64 -4.70
C LYS A 772 32.59 -3.34 -3.91
N LEU A 773 33.10 -3.32 -2.68
CA LEU A 773 33.13 -2.15 -1.83
C LEU A 773 34.00 -1.04 -2.45
N GLN A 774 35.22 -1.39 -2.87
CA GLN A 774 36.12 -0.47 -3.56
C GLN A 774 35.47 0.13 -4.80
N ARG A 775 34.80 -0.70 -5.62
CA ARG A 775 34.13 -0.24 -6.85
C ARG A 775 33.03 0.78 -6.54
N ALA A 776 32.25 0.56 -5.48
CA ALA A 776 31.20 1.46 -5.06
C ALA A 776 31.80 2.78 -4.52
N ALA A 777 32.80 2.69 -3.64
CA ALA A 777 33.48 3.83 -3.05
C ALA A 777 34.20 4.69 -4.11
N ALA A 778 34.99 4.08 -4.99
CA ALA A 778 35.67 4.76 -6.08
C ALA A 778 34.67 5.39 -7.08
N GLY A 779 33.52 4.76 -7.29
CA GLY A 779 32.45 5.31 -8.12
C GLY A 779 31.84 6.57 -7.51
N ALA A 780 31.54 6.54 -6.22
CA ALA A 780 31.02 7.68 -5.48
C ALA A 780 32.04 8.84 -5.47
N LEU A 781 33.32 8.53 -5.22
CA LEU A 781 34.40 9.52 -5.20
C LEU A 781 34.63 10.15 -6.58
N ALA A 782 34.57 9.36 -7.66
CA ALA A 782 34.63 9.86 -9.04
C ALA A 782 33.48 10.82 -9.35
N MET A 783 32.26 10.52 -8.91
CA MET A 783 31.09 11.39 -9.11
C MET A 783 31.17 12.68 -8.27
N LEU A 784 31.62 12.59 -7.02
CA LEU A 784 31.81 13.76 -6.15
C LEU A 784 32.88 14.71 -6.70
N THR A 785 34.04 14.18 -7.12
CA THR A 785 35.14 14.97 -7.69
C THR A 785 34.77 15.60 -9.04
N ALA A 786 33.92 14.95 -9.83
CA ALA A 786 33.39 15.52 -11.08
C ALA A 786 32.41 16.66 -10.84
N ALA A 787 31.55 16.56 -9.81
CA ALA A 787 30.52 17.55 -9.52
C ALA A 787 31.07 18.81 -8.84
N GLN A 788 32.04 18.66 -7.93
CA GLN A 788 32.54 19.75 -7.08
C GLN A 788 34.07 19.76 -7.03
N LYS A 789 34.68 20.69 -7.77
CA LYS A 789 36.15 20.84 -7.85
C LYS A 789 36.83 21.06 -6.48
N LYS A 790 36.14 21.69 -5.53
CA LYS A 790 36.64 21.91 -4.16
C LYS A 790 36.90 20.60 -3.40
N LEU A 791 36.16 19.54 -3.72
CA LEU A 791 36.35 18.23 -3.09
C LEU A 791 37.67 17.57 -3.50
N CYS A 792 38.20 17.89 -4.69
CA CYS A 792 39.52 17.41 -5.13
C CYS A 792 40.63 17.92 -4.19
N THR A 793 40.61 19.19 -3.83
CA THR A 793 41.56 19.77 -2.85
C THR A 793 41.30 19.19 -1.46
N LYS A 794 40.04 19.14 -1.01
CA LYS A 794 39.67 18.59 0.31
C LYS A 794 40.15 17.15 0.51
N MET A 795 40.09 16.31 -0.53
CA MET A 795 40.56 14.93 -0.48
C MET A 795 42.02 14.81 -0.01
N THR A 796 42.89 15.73 -0.43
CA THR A 796 44.31 15.76 -0.04
C THR A 796 44.55 16.22 1.40
N LEU A 797 43.63 17.00 1.96
CA LEU A 797 43.70 17.51 3.34
C LEU A 797 43.17 16.48 4.35
N VAL A 798 42.29 15.60 3.90
CA VAL A 798 41.55 14.68 4.76
C VAL A 798 42.33 13.40 5.10
N THR A 799 43.21 12.93 4.21
CA THR A 799 44.03 11.72 4.42
C THR A 799 45.42 11.92 3.83
N LEU A 800 46.47 11.66 4.61
CA LEU A 800 47.87 11.76 4.12
C LEU A 800 48.22 10.71 3.06
N GLN A 801 47.57 9.54 3.10
CA GLN A 801 47.79 8.40 2.20
C GLN A 801 46.99 8.46 0.90
N TRP A 802 46.39 9.61 0.55
CA TRP A 802 45.53 9.72 -0.64
C TRP A 802 46.25 9.32 -1.94
N MET A 803 47.56 9.53 -2.04
CA MET A 803 48.37 9.11 -3.20
C MET A 803 48.48 7.59 -3.32
N GLU A 804 48.81 6.89 -2.22
CA GLU A 804 48.92 5.42 -2.19
C GLU A 804 47.58 4.77 -2.57
N ILE A 805 46.47 5.32 -2.08
CA ILE A 805 45.12 4.85 -2.38
C ILE A 805 44.80 5.04 -3.87
N LEU A 806 45.13 6.20 -4.46
CA LEU A 806 44.93 6.42 -5.90
C LEU A 806 45.81 5.50 -6.75
N GLN A 807 47.08 5.32 -6.39
CA GLN A 807 47.97 4.39 -7.08
C GLN A 807 47.40 2.98 -7.07
N ARG A 808 46.91 2.53 -5.91
CA ARG A 808 46.26 1.21 -5.75
C ARG A 808 45.03 1.06 -6.66
N LEU A 809 44.18 2.10 -6.77
CA LEU A 809 43.02 2.06 -7.67
C LEU A 809 43.42 1.97 -9.15
N ILE A 810 44.47 2.69 -9.57
CA ILE A 810 44.91 2.75 -10.98
C ILE A 810 45.70 1.49 -11.37
N LEU A 811 46.34 0.82 -10.42
CA LEU A 811 47.06 -0.45 -10.65
C LEU A 811 46.17 -1.69 -10.51
N HIS A 812 44.90 -1.52 -10.17
CA HIS A 812 44.01 -2.65 -9.95
C HIS A 812 43.77 -3.48 -11.23
N ASP A 813 43.78 -4.82 -11.08
CA ASP A 813 43.52 -5.76 -12.17
C ASP A 813 42.12 -5.64 -12.82
N GLN A 814 41.14 -5.14 -12.06
CA GLN A 814 39.75 -4.99 -12.47
C GLN A 814 39.56 -3.69 -13.26
N PRO A 815 39.23 -3.76 -14.57
CA PRO A 815 39.13 -2.57 -15.41
C PRO A 815 38.05 -1.58 -14.95
N GLN A 816 37.01 -2.06 -14.25
CA GLN A 816 35.96 -1.20 -13.69
C GLN A 816 36.46 -0.30 -12.55
N ILE A 817 37.34 -0.81 -11.68
CA ILE A 817 37.91 -0.06 -10.56
C ILE A 817 39.00 0.88 -11.10
N GLN A 818 39.86 0.33 -11.96
CA GLN A 818 40.91 1.08 -12.67
C GLN A 818 40.36 2.30 -13.43
N HIS A 819 39.28 2.12 -14.19
CA HIS A 819 38.61 3.22 -14.89
C HIS A 819 38.15 4.32 -13.93
N ARG A 820 37.53 3.96 -12.79
CA ARG A 820 37.05 4.94 -11.80
C ARG A 820 38.21 5.69 -11.15
N GLY A 821 39.30 5.00 -10.82
CA GLY A 821 40.55 5.61 -10.34
C GLY A 821 41.12 6.64 -11.34
N LEU A 822 41.16 6.29 -12.62
CA LEU A 822 41.61 7.20 -13.68
C LEU A 822 40.69 8.42 -13.87
N VAL A 823 39.38 8.24 -13.72
CA VAL A 823 38.43 9.37 -13.76
C VAL A 823 38.66 10.32 -12.57
N ILE A 824 38.97 9.79 -11.38
CA ILE A 824 39.34 10.64 -10.23
C ILE A 824 40.61 11.43 -10.55
N VAL A 825 41.64 10.80 -11.11
CA VAL A 825 42.86 11.47 -11.58
C VAL A 825 42.54 12.57 -12.61
N TYR A 826 41.69 12.27 -13.59
CA TYR A 826 41.24 13.25 -14.58
C TYR A 826 40.56 14.45 -13.92
N ASN A 827 39.65 14.20 -12.96
CA ASN A 827 38.93 15.26 -12.26
C ASN A 827 39.85 16.13 -11.40
N ILE A 828 40.90 15.54 -10.82
CA ILE A 828 41.93 16.28 -10.08
C ILE A 828 42.76 17.15 -11.05
N LEU A 829 43.17 16.60 -12.20
CA LEU A 829 43.88 17.38 -13.23
C LEU A 829 43.01 18.51 -13.81
N ASN A 830 41.69 18.33 -13.83
CA ASN A 830 40.73 19.34 -14.30
C ASN A 830 40.22 20.27 -13.19
N SER A 831 40.77 20.15 -11.97
CA SER A 831 40.45 21.05 -10.86
C SER A 831 41.12 22.41 -11.05
N ASP A 832 40.64 23.43 -10.33
CA ASP A 832 41.17 24.80 -10.43
C ASP A 832 42.51 24.98 -9.69
N ASP A 833 43.02 23.92 -9.04
CA ASP A 833 44.25 23.91 -8.25
C ASP A 833 45.43 23.34 -9.06
N ASN A 834 46.19 24.26 -9.67
CA ASN A 834 47.36 23.91 -10.48
C ASN A 834 48.52 23.32 -9.66
N GLU A 835 48.59 23.55 -8.34
CA GLU A 835 49.63 22.95 -7.50
C GLU A 835 49.34 21.47 -7.23
N LEU A 836 48.06 21.14 -7.02
CA LEU A 836 47.62 19.76 -6.87
C LEU A 836 47.90 18.94 -8.14
N ALA A 837 47.61 19.51 -9.32
CA ALA A 837 47.93 18.87 -10.59
C ALA A 837 49.44 18.64 -10.79
N LYS A 838 50.29 19.60 -10.38
CA LYS A 838 51.75 19.44 -10.41
C LYS A 838 52.22 18.29 -9.51
N LYS A 839 51.79 18.26 -8.24
CA LYS A 839 52.14 17.19 -7.30
C LYS A 839 51.70 15.81 -7.79
N LEU A 840 50.56 15.72 -8.48
CA LEU A 840 50.07 14.48 -9.06
C LEU A 840 50.98 13.98 -10.21
N ILE A 841 51.40 14.89 -11.10
CA ILE A 841 52.24 14.56 -12.27
C ILE A 841 53.71 14.33 -11.90
N GLU A 842 54.22 14.98 -10.86
CA GLU A 842 55.57 14.74 -10.32
C GLU A 842 55.71 13.37 -9.62
N SER A 843 54.60 12.66 -9.39
CA SER A 843 54.58 11.33 -8.78
C SER A 843 54.66 10.19 -9.80
N GLU A 844 54.81 8.96 -9.31
CA GLU A 844 54.81 7.72 -10.11
C GLU A 844 53.52 7.51 -10.92
N ILE A 845 52.44 8.26 -10.64
CA ILE A 845 51.18 8.21 -11.40
C ILE A 845 51.41 8.56 -12.87
N LEU A 846 52.35 9.45 -13.22
CA LEU A 846 52.66 9.76 -14.62
C LEU A 846 53.22 8.56 -15.38
N GLU A 847 54.09 7.78 -14.75
CA GLU A 847 54.66 6.56 -15.35
C GLU A 847 53.56 5.53 -15.56
N ILE A 848 52.71 5.33 -14.56
CA ILE A 848 51.57 4.42 -14.62
C ILE A 848 50.60 4.82 -15.75
N LEU A 849 50.24 6.10 -15.85
CA LEU A 849 49.39 6.63 -16.93
C LEU A 849 50.01 6.41 -18.31
N THR A 850 51.33 6.59 -18.42
CA THR A 850 52.06 6.40 -19.69
C THR A 850 52.07 4.93 -20.10
N VAL A 851 52.27 4.00 -19.16
CA VAL A 851 52.21 2.56 -19.42
C VAL A 851 50.81 2.15 -19.88
N ILE A 852 49.77 2.63 -19.20
CA ILE A 852 48.36 2.33 -19.55
C ILE A 852 48.00 2.95 -20.90
N GLY A 853 48.42 4.20 -21.17
CA GLY A 853 48.12 4.90 -22.43
C GLY A 853 48.84 4.33 -23.66
N LYS A 854 50.01 3.69 -23.45
CA LYS A 854 50.79 2.98 -24.48
C LYS A 854 50.32 1.55 -24.74
N ALA A 855 49.40 1.01 -23.92
CA ALA A 855 48.86 -0.32 -24.12
C ALA A 855 48.12 -0.41 -25.48
N MET A 856 48.20 -1.58 -26.13
CA MET A 856 47.47 -1.84 -27.38
C MET A 856 45.97 -1.79 -27.13
N ASP A 857 45.23 -1.28 -28.13
CA ASP A 857 43.77 -1.19 -28.07
C ASP A 857 43.16 -2.57 -27.82
N ASN A 858 42.35 -2.67 -26.79
CA ASN A 858 41.73 -3.91 -26.33
C ASN A 858 40.25 -3.65 -26.02
N PRO A 859 39.30 -4.36 -26.67
CA PRO A 859 37.87 -4.15 -26.46
C PRO A 859 37.42 -4.18 -24.99
N LYS A 860 38.10 -4.95 -24.13
CA LYS A 860 37.78 -5.07 -22.70
C LYS A 860 38.38 -3.97 -21.83
N ARG A 861 39.40 -3.26 -22.31
CA ARG A 861 40.14 -2.22 -21.57
C ARG A 861 40.14 -0.85 -22.28
N GLN A 862 39.44 -0.71 -23.39
CA GLN A 862 39.48 0.49 -24.22
C GLN A 862 39.08 1.75 -23.43
N LEU A 863 38.03 1.68 -22.62
CA LEU A 863 37.58 2.80 -21.78
C LEU A 863 38.68 3.28 -20.82
N VAL A 864 39.48 2.37 -20.27
CA VAL A 864 40.60 2.70 -19.37
C VAL A 864 41.71 3.40 -20.15
N ILE A 865 42.06 2.88 -21.32
CA ILE A 865 43.11 3.41 -22.20
C ILE A 865 42.73 4.81 -22.69
N ASP A 866 41.49 5.01 -23.11
CA ASP A 866 40.99 6.30 -23.61
C ASP A 866 41.01 7.37 -22.51
N VAL A 867 40.59 7.04 -21.29
CA VAL A 867 40.67 7.98 -20.14
C VAL A 867 42.13 8.29 -19.80
N ALA A 868 43.02 7.29 -19.79
CA ALA A 868 44.45 7.52 -19.53
C ALA A 868 45.09 8.43 -20.60
N ARG A 869 44.77 8.22 -21.89
CA ARG A 869 45.19 9.11 -22.99
C ARG A 869 44.65 10.52 -22.78
N THR A 870 43.39 10.65 -22.37
CA THR A 870 42.77 11.96 -22.09
C THR A 870 43.45 12.68 -20.91
N CYS A 871 43.83 11.96 -19.85
CA CYS A 871 44.62 12.50 -18.74
C CYS A 871 45.98 13.04 -19.23
N LEU A 872 46.68 12.29 -20.09
CA LEU A 872 47.96 12.71 -20.66
C LEU A 872 47.80 13.96 -21.55
N VAL A 873 46.79 14.00 -22.41
CA VAL A 873 46.48 15.20 -23.22
C VAL A 873 46.21 16.40 -22.31
N LYS A 874 45.40 16.23 -21.25
CA LYS A 874 45.12 17.32 -20.31
C LYS A 874 46.38 17.79 -19.57
N ALA A 875 47.28 16.87 -19.21
CA ALA A 875 48.56 17.23 -18.60
C ALA A 875 49.48 17.98 -19.60
N MET A 876 49.40 17.67 -20.90
CA MET A 876 50.07 18.44 -21.95
C MET A 876 49.47 19.85 -22.09
N ASP A 877 48.13 19.98 -22.08
CA ASP A 877 47.43 21.26 -22.18
C ASP A 877 47.78 22.20 -21.00
N LEU A 878 47.99 21.63 -19.82
CA LEU A 878 48.43 22.36 -18.63
C LEU A 878 49.94 22.69 -18.63
N GLY A 879 50.68 22.23 -19.64
CA GLY A 879 52.12 22.45 -19.77
C GLY A 879 52.97 21.67 -18.76
N LEU A 880 52.39 20.65 -18.11
CA LEU A 880 53.06 19.85 -17.07
C LEU A 880 53.95 18.76 -17.67
N ILE A 881 53.64 18.29 -18.89
CA ILE A 881 54.43 17.30 -19.62
C ILE A 881 54.68 17.76 -21.07
N LYS A 882 55.80 17.31 -21.65
CA LYS A 882 56.16 17.56 -23.05
C LYS A 882 56.08 16.27 -23.86
N PRO A 883 55.67 16.32 -25.14
CA PRO A 883 55.69 15.15 -26.00
C PRO A 883 57.13 14.64 -26.15
N PHE A 884 57.31 13.33 -26.05
CA PHE A 884 58.62 12.69 -26.18
C PHE A 884 59.11 12.83 -27.63
N THR A 885 59.97 13.80 -27.90
CA THR A 885 60.71 13.89 -29.16
C THR A 885 61.84 12.87 -29.11
N THR A 886 61.74 11.78 -29.87
CA THR A 886 62.90 10.93 -30.15
C THR A 886 64.00 11.78 -30.78
N PRO A 887 65.24 11.79 -30.25
CA PRO A 887 66.37 12.30 -31.00
C PRO A 887 66.52 11.39 -32.23
N SER A 888 66.47 12.01 -33.41
CA SER A 888 66.67 11.39 -34.72
C SER A 888 67.96 10.60 -34.82
#